data_AF-A0A2E7ADE2-F1
#
_entry.id   AF-A0A2E7ADE2-F1
#
_cell.length_a   1.000
_cell.length_b   1.000
_cell.length_c   1.000
_cell.angle_alpha   90.00
_cell.angle_beta   90.00
_cell.angle_gamma   90.00
#
_symmetry.space_group_name_H-M   'P 1'
#
loop_
_entity.id
_entity.type
_entity.pdbx_description
1 polymer ?
#
loop_
_entity_poly.entity_id
_entity_poly.type
_entity_poly.pdbx_seq_one_letter_code
_entity_poly.pdbx_strand_id
1 'polypeptide(L)'
;MWRENHYLILLTLNSSSDSTFFESQQFPLRLEPSHQMIAALRRTFMTAMTLVVFTSSCAYGQLIRYQAAIRSLADGAATFRSVEALPALGRDVAARAFAAGSYSRQFRIGTDARTVVSRNAEDGIIVAIEQDTDTKIWETAWLLTVDCAGGDAIINDVAIRPDGRLVVGGTFFNTASLERNQQQPISLTGNGRTSFLALADPTGEWLAARSVPGMEIRSIAIDNEGAIFVTGPGVLARRYSPGFQQIWNVPQPANTLQAEHIAAGNDRSQPFVYVQGTTSQADNDQDVFVIQLGKEAGNRLWNTEITSNDTPFPGQERTGGIGVGPRGILRVAVSSDGFDLSSGGVFVQDAPSQPSRHGYLLFLDPNDGKLLNDRLLGVSTEQRGVMETYNLDIDYAGNTYVAIGFTGSFSFRGVIQQGREDAAVVVVDSLGIPMRFLDSDGDANAAGFDVAAPGRDLQILVGGVVGTTGELFGLRPVAPSVDRKAYLAVLDPPEDQQSYLLSLPDPDQELEVLVQSINQLEGEVYRVIDNPDRNLRLVSADLTTEQAGELAQAGISLELDRVLVPDGQVGNPAGGAPAGWALQTLNNAFGPATGIYCYPETCRQTALYLIDTGIDTSSGFFDGNPGLEISESIVVRGIGDPLDPLSGYDPTIFEHGTEMLSMIAGPDYGAAQGTPIKVVNYNIYPDGNTTTISALIEAVSRANTHKSVNHLYDPAAFCIASSSATPGASPAGLESAIDYTLSSVYATVLVSAGNGSSDSAANYTPSDLGVTRKGVICVGATNPANNRVPNTRSDPDLSAPGLNVEAADINGNLTTMTGTSASTALATGAALIYLSLNPVLTPSDAETALELSGQIAGGNRIVFVPDPSTPAAAEALNYMDYTSWATWYDLDPDGVGPNGSDTDWDGDGWSDKEEYFFFGSHPRAPGMPRTQNLTMVASSQSSASFEFSLSCLLYQESALTFPFRLRDGSRLSIRRSSDLQTWIDCTNEVQNLQKTGEEGTAVMIGFDVNIDPGVKARCLYQILVHP
;
A
#
# COMPACT_ATOMS: atom_id res chain seq x y z
N MET A 1 -0.94 4.18 60.13
CA MET A 1 0.05 5.24 59.82
C MET A 1 -0.38 5.82 58.48
N TRP A 2 -1.47 6.59 58.53
CA TRP A 2 -1.50 8.07 58.49
C TRP A 2 -1.16 8.61 57.09
N ARG A 3 -2.24 8.66 56.29
CA ARG A 3 -2.48 9.59 55.18
C ARG A 3 -2.77 10.98 55.78
N GLU A 4 -2.09 12.01 55.31
CA GLU A 4 -2.36 13.46 55.53
C GLU A 4 -2.99 13.99 54.22
N ASN A 5 -4.17 14.62 54.07
CA ASN A 5 -5.18 15.33 54.89
C ASN A 5 -4.86 16.76 55.35
N HIS A 6 -5.56 17.73 54.75
CA HIS A 6 -6.04 19.02 55.30
C HIS A 6 -7.27 19.46 54.46
N TYR A 7 -8.38 20.03 54.93
CA TYR A 7 -9.05 20.09 56.23
C TYR A 7 -10.55 20.42 56.00
N LEU A 8 -11.33 20.07 57.01
CA LEU A 8 -12.78 20.13 57.22
C LEU A 8 -13.25 21.53 57.69
N ILE A 9 -14.52 21.93 57.48
CA ILE A 9 -15.54 22.25 58.53
C ILE A 9 -16.77 23.01 57.97
N LEU A 10 -17.93 22.52 58.43
CA LEU A 10 -19.33 22.88 58.16
C LEU A 10 -19.80 24.25 58.69
N LEU A 11 -20.95 24.69 58.17
CA LEU A 11 -22.12 24.98 59.03
C LEU A 11 -23.45 24.67 58.32
N THR A 12 -24.33 24.11 59.12
CA THR A 12 -25.65 23.47 58.92
C THR A 12 -26.78 24.40 58.46
N LEU A 13 -27.83 23.85 57.85
CA LEU A 13 -29.14 23.66 58.52
C LEU A 13 -30.17 22.97 57.61
N ASN A 14 -30.75 21.91 58.16
CA ASN A 14 -31.95 21.24 57.70
C ASN A 14 -33.11 21.86 58.49
N SER A 15 -34.08 22.50 57.85
CA SER A 15 -35.44 22.66 58.41
C SER A 15 -36.43 23.13 57.35
N SER A 16 -37.26 22.17 56.96
CA SER A 16 -38.58 22.29 56.33
C SER A 16 -39.42 23.51 56.70
N SER A 17 -40.12 24.06 55.71
CA SER A 17 -41.55 24.38 55.84
C SER A 17 -42.20 24.50 54.45
N ASP A 18 -43.01 23.49 54.14
CA ASP A 18 -44.04 23.49 53.11
C ASP A 18 -45.02 24.66 53.27
N SER A 19 -45.43 25.24 52.13
CA SER A 19 -46.82 25.65 51.87
C SER A 19 -46.96 25.99 50.36
N THR A 20 -47.35 25.02 49.52
CA THR A 20 -48.73 24.79 49.05
C THR A 20 -49.21 25.71 47.89
N PHE A 21 -49.45 25.18 46.68
CA PHE A 21 -50.78 24.69 46.23
C PHE A 21 -50.79 24.28 44.72
N PHE A 22 -51.08 22.99 44.47
CA PHE A 22 -51.90 22.33 43.40
C PHE A 22 -51.51 22.49 41.92
N GLU A 23 -51.57 21.48 41.03
CA GLU A 23 -52.05 20.07 40.95
C GLU A 23 -51.50 19.56 39.58
N SER A 24 -51.26 18.30 39.22
CA SER A 24 -51.68 16.96 39.65
C SER A 24 -50.60 15.96 39.14
N GLN A 25 -50.02 15.15 40.03
CA GLN A 25 -50.19 13.69 40.19
C GLN A 25 -49.73 12.80 39.01
N GLN A 26 -49.03 11.68 39.17
CA GLN A 26 -48.31 10.97 40.25
C GLN A 26 -47.69 9.75 39.51
N PHE A 27 -46.38 9.44 39.62
CA PHE A 27 -45.79 8.35 40.45
C PHE A 27 -46.41 6.94 40.28
N PRO A 28 -45.73 5.82 40.64
CA PRO A 28 -44.29 5.56 40.81
C PRO A 28 -43.79 4.12 40.44
N LEU A 29 -42.48 3.92 40.64
CA LEU A 29 -41.83 2.76 41.30
C LEU A 29 -41.47 1.48 40.50
N ARG A 30 -40.18 1.43 40.15
CA ARG A 30 -39.16 0.35 40.29
C ARG A 30 -39.63 -1.06 40.74
N LEU A 31 -39.12 -2.09 40.04
CA LEU A 31 -38.22 -3.13 40.58
C LEU A 31 -37.63 -4.01 39.46
N GLU A 32 -36.41 -4.50 39.71
CA GLU A 32 -35.46 -5.26 38.88
C GLU A 32 -35.87 -6.73 38.58
N PRO A 33 -35.18 -7.44 37.65
CA PRO A 33 -35.74 -8.49 36.82
C PRO A 33 -35.43 -9.92 37.29
N SER A 34 -36.28 -10.87 36.89
CA SER A 34 -35.88 -12.28 36.76
C SER A 34 -36.71 -12.99 35.69
N HIS A 35 -36.01 -13.60 34.73
CA HIS A 35 -36.49 -14.42 33.62
C HIS A 35 -37.44 -15.58 34.04
N GLN A 36 -38.50 -15.82 33.27
CA GLN A 36 -38.58 -16.90 32.27
C GLN A 36 -40.03 -17.15 31.76
N MET A 37 -40.13 -17.18 30.43
CA MET A 37 -41.05 -17.88 29.50
C MET A 37 -42.48 -18.27 29.92
N ILE A 38 -43.46 -17.83 29.12
CA ILE A 38 -44.73 -18.56 28.91
C ILE A 38 -45.10 -18.59 27.41
N ALA A 39 -45.45 -19.79 26.97
CA ALA A 39 -45.91 -20.16 25.64
C ALA A 39 -47.32 -19.66 25.28
N ALA A 40 -47.56 -19.60 23.98
CA ALA A 40 -48.75 -19.13 23.28
C ALA A 40 -50.07 -19.87 23.59
N LEU A 41 -51.21 -19.20 23.37
CA LEU A 41 -52.27 -19.64 22.44
C LEU A 41 -53.41 -18.60 22.25
N ARG A 42 -53.92 -18.56 21.02
CA ARG A 42 -54.85 -17.61 20.36
C ARG A 42 -56.31 -17.63 20.87
N ARG A 43 -57.03 -16.50 20.74
CA ARG A 43 -58.22 -16.34 19.84
C ARG A 43 -58.83 -14.90 19.81
N THR A 44 -58.66 -14.24 18.67
CA THR A 44 -59.70 -13.61 17.80
C THR A 44 -60.43 -12.31 18.21
N PHE A 45 -59.96 -11.21 17.57
CA PHE A 45 -60.64 -10.04 16.97
C PHE A 45 -61.61 -9.14 17.75
N MET A 46 -61.19 -7.89 17.97
CA MET A 46 -61.91 -6.69 17.54
C MET A 46 -60.93 -5.63 17.04
N THR A 47 -61.22 -5.09 15.86
CA THR A 47 -60.45 -4.07 15.15
C THR A 47 -60.60 -2.72 15.86
N ALA A 48 -59.51 -2.19 16.41
CA ALA A 48 -59.39 -0.78 16.77
C ALA A 48 -58.14 -0.25 16.08
N MET A 49 -58.36 0.59 15.07
CA MET A 49 -57.34 1.31 14.32
C MET A 49 -56.56 2.18 15.30
N THR A 50 -55.43 1.67 15.77
CA THR A 50 -54.48 2.42 16.60
C THR A 50 -53.48 3.03 15.65
N LEU A 51 -53.60 4.34 15.48
CA LEU A 51 -52.58 5.17 14.84
C LEU A 51 -51.31 5.07 15.70
N VAL A 52 -50.41 4.16 15.35
CA VAL A 52 -49.05 4.13 15.91
C VAL A 52 -48.31 5.26 15.22
N VAL A 53 -48.22 6.40 15.91
CA VAL A 53 -47.19 7.39 15.62
C VAL A 53 -45.89 6.71 16.01
N PHE A 54 -45.16 6.20 15.00
CA PHE A 54 -43.73 5.94 15.16
C PHE A 54 -43.09 7.30 15.42
N THR A 55 -42.83 7.63 16.67
CA THR A 55 -41.73 8.55 16.96
C THR A 55 -40.46 7.75 16.76
N SER A 56 -40.05 7.59 15.50
CA SER A 56 -38.70 7.20 15.14
C SER A 56 -37.79 8.35 15.55
N SER A 57 -37.45 8.44 16.83
CA SER A 57 -36.17 9.04 17.20
C SER A 57 -35.11 8.00 16.88
N CYS A 58 -34.81 7.83 15.59
CA CYS A 58 -33.55 7.26 15.17
C CYS A 58 -32.50 8.27 15.65
N ALA A 59 -31.80 7.96 16.73
CA ALA A 59 -30.48 8.53 16.91
C ALA A 59 -29.65 7.90 15.81
N TYR A 60 -29.48 8.62 14.70
CA TYR A 60 -28.55 8.24 13.66
C TYR A 60 -27.16 8.24 14.29
N GLY A 61 -26.53 7.07 14.41
CA GLY A 61 -25.10 6.98 14.71
C GLY A 61 -24.37 7.73 13.60
N GLN A 62 -23.59 8.76 13.91
CA GLN A 62 -22.81 9.46 12.87
C GLN A 62 -21.31 9.17 13.03
N LEU A 63 -20.66 9.10 11.87
CA LEU A 63 -19.29 8.70 11.52
C LEU A 63 -18.18 9.62 12.06
N ILE A 64 -16.98 9.49 11.48
CA ILE A 64 -16.12 10.62 11.10
C ILE A 64 -16.96 11.88 10.88
N ARG A 65 -16.97 12.71 11.91
CA ARG A 65 -17.62 14.01 11.93
C ARG A 65 -16.52 15.05 11.95
N TYR A 66 -16.89 16.29 11.65
CA TYR A 66 -16.09 17.42 12.08
C TYR A 66 -15.92 17.35 13.61
N GLN A 67 -14.70 17.06 14.08
CA GLN A 67 -14.38 16.92 15.50
C GLN A 67 -14.24 18.28 16.17
N ALA A 68 -13.90 19.32 15.40
CA ALA A 68 -13.89 20.69 15.84
C ALA A 68 -14.41 21.59 14.72
N ALA A 69 -15.17 22.62 15.08
CA ALA A 69 -15.46 23.75 14.19
C ALA A 69 -15.21 25.03 14.98
N ILE A 70 -14.22 25.81 14.54
CA ILE A 70 -13.82 27.03 15.20
C ILE A 70 -14.14 28.18 14.25
N ARG A 71 -14.89 29.16 14.75
CA ARG A 71 -15.23 30.35 13.99
C ARG A 71 -14.55 31.58 14.55
N SER A 72 -14.39 32.58 13.69
CA SER A 72 -14.06 33.93 14.13
C SER A 72 -15.19 34.54 14.98
N LEU A 73 -14.81 35.20 16.08
CA LEU A 73 -15.72 35.67 17.14
C LEU A 73 -15.78 37.20 17.28
N ALA A 74 -14.81 37.94 16.75
CA ALA A 74 -14.73 39.39 16.92
C ALA A 74 -15.64 40.16 15.92
N ASP A 75 -15.80 41.46 16.13
CA ASP A 75 -16.68 42.37 15.36
C ASP A 75 -16.17 42.58 13.92
N GLY A 76 -17.05 42.46 12.90
CA GLY A 76 -16.69 42.60 11.48
C GLY A 76 -16.67 41.29 10.68
N ALA A 77 -16.48 41.40 9.37
CA ALA A 77 -16.40 40.28 8.44
C ALA A 77 -15.00 39.64 8.41
N ALA A 78 -14.93 38.32 8.23
CA ALA A 78 -13.69 37.56 8.02
C ALA A 78 -13.94 36.37 7.08
N THR A 79 -12.90 35.90 6.39
CA THR A 79 -12.95 34.70 5.53
C THR A 79 -11.58 34.05 5.46
N PHE A 80 -11.51 32.72 5.61
CA PHE A 80 -10.32 31.96 5.24
C PHE A 80 -10.44 31.51 3.78
N ARG A 81 -9.35 31.58 3.03
CA ARG A 81 -9.27 31.25 1.61
C ARG A 81 -8.32 30.10 1.32
N SER A 82 -7.40 29.83 2.23
CA SER A 82 -6.37 28.81 2.07
C SER A 82 -6.04 28.18 3.41
N VAL A 83 -5.72 26.90 3.40
CA VAL A 83 -5.29 26.14 4.56
C VAL A 83 -4.19 25.15 4.19
N GLU A 84 -3.25 25.01 5.11
CA GLU A 84 -2.20 23.99 5.07
C GLU A 84 -2.15 23.28 6.43
N ALA A 85 -1.77 22.01 6.45
CA ALA A 85 -1.76 21.24 7.69
C ALA A 85 -0.54 20.33 7.83
N LEU A 86 -0.14 20.11 9.08
CA LEU A 86 0.89 19.15 9.48
C LEU A 86 0.27 18.15 10.45
N PRO A 87 0.38 16.84 10.18
CA PRO A 87 -0.11 15.82 11.10
C PRO A 87 0.77 15.76 12.35
N ALA A 88 0.23 15.16 13.42
CA ALA A 88 1.01 14.89 14.61
C ALA A 88 2.14 13.89 14.32
N LEU A 89 3.30 14.08 14.95
CA LEU A 89 4.43 13.15 14.86
C LEU A 89 4.75 12.59 16.24
N GLY A 90 4.28 11.36 16.49
CA GLY A 90 4.41 10.71 17.80
C GLY A 90 3.61 11.44 18.89
N ARG A 91 4.08 11.36 20.14
CA ARG A 91 3.42 12.00 21.29
C ARG A 91 3.89 13.43 21.55
N ASP A 92 5.03 13.82 21.00
CA ASP A 92 5.72 15.06 21.37
C ASP A 92 5.52 16.21 20.36
N VAL A 93 4.97 15.92 19.17
CA VAL A 93 4.70 16.91 18.12
C VAL A 93 3.22 16.90 17.79
N ALA A 94 2.53 17.99 18.14
CA ALA A 94 1.12 18.17 17.87
C ALA A 94 0.81 18.38 16.39
N ALA A 95 -0.41 17.98 15.99
CA ALA A 95 -0.98 18.35 14.71
C ALA A 95 -1.23 19.88 14.65
N ARG A 96 -1.02 20.48 13.48
CA ARG A 96 -1.14 21.92 13.26
C ARG A 96 -1.85 22.24 11.96
N ALA A 97 -2.57 23.35 11.97
CA ALA A 97 -3.28 23.91 10.83
C ALA A 97 -2.90 25.38 10.65
N PHE A 98 -2.69 25.81 9.42
CA PHE A 98 -2.35 27.19 9.07
C PHE A 98 -3.42 27.74 8.12
N ALA A 99 -4.40 28.45 8.65
CA ALA A 99 -5.48 29.04 7.87
C ALA A 99 -5.21 30.51 7.57
N ALA A 100 -5.40 30.92 6.32
CA ALA A 100 -5.09 32.27 5.88
C ALA A 100 -6.24 32.93 5.10
N GLY A 101 -6.32 34.26 5.17
CA GLY A 101 -7.36 35.03 4.50
C GLY A 101 -7.37 36.52 4.84
N SER A 102 -8.57 37.07 5.06
CA SER A 102 -8.76 38.49 5.42
C SER A 102 -9.80 38.69 6.53
N TYR A 103 -9.71 39.85 7.19
CA TYR A 103 -10.65 40.29 8.21
C TYR A 103 -10.85 41.81 8.19
N SER A 104 -12.00 42.26 8.67
CA SER A 104 -12.35 43.67 8.84
C SER A 104 -12.61 43.98 10.32
N ARG A 105 -12.41 45.24 10.72
CA ARG A 105 -12.64 45.76 12.08
C ARG A 105 -11.87 45.00 13.16
N GLN A 106 -12.38 43.89 13.71
CA GLN A 106 -11.73 43.09 14.73
C GLN A 106 -11.75 41.61 14.38
N PHE A 107 -10.65 40.91 14.65
CA PHE A 107 -10.55 39.47 14.48
C PHE A 107 -10.07 38.80 15.75
N ARG A 108 -10.69 37.65 16.05
CA ARG A 108 -10.34 36.71 17.11
C ARG A 108 -10.91 35.36 16.72
N ILE A 109 -10.19 34.29 16.98
CA ILE A 109 -10.64 32.91 16.77
C ILE A 109 -10.08 32.06 17.92
N GLY A 110 -10.80 31.04 18.39
CA GLY A 110 -10.40 30.31 19.60
C GLY A 110 -10.68 31.05 20.92
N THR A 111 -10.47 30.37 22.05
CA THR A 111 -10.89 30.85 23.37
C THR A 111 -9.87 31.75 24.06
N ASP A 112 -8.58 31.54 23.79
CA ASP A 112 -7.46 32.28 24.40
C ASP A 112 -6.72 33.21 23.42
N ALA A 113 -7.20 33.33 22.18
CA ALA A 113 -6.51 34.16 21.20
C ALA A 113 -6.57 35.65 21.50
N ARG A 114 -5.49 36.33 21.13
CA ARG A 114 -5.39 37.79 21.02
C ARG A 114 -6.45 38.31 20.03
N THR A 115 -7.12 39.40 20.38
CA THR A 115 -7.89 40.18 19.40
C THR A 115 -6.96 41.10 18.60
N VAL A 116 -7.05 41.04 17.28
CA VAL A 116 -6.41 42.01 16.38
C VAL A 116 -7.45 42.96 15.80
N VAL A 117 -6.99 44.17 15.46
CA VAL A 117 -7.86 45.26 15.01
C VAL A 117 -7.32 45.76 13.68
N SER A 118 -8.15 45.65 12.65
CA SER A 118 -7.87 46.22 11.35
C SER A 118 -8.03 47.74 11.41
N ARG A 119 -7.12 48.46 10.74
CA ARG A 119 -7.21 49.91 10.59
C ARG A 119 -7.84 50.33 9.27
N ASN A 120 -8.23 49.35 8.43
CA ASN A 120 -8.74 49.55 7.07
C ASN A 120 -10.09 48.84 6.88
N ALA A 121 -10.55 48.71 5.61
CA ALA A 121 -11.73 47.92 5.33
C ALA A 121 -11.44 46.43 5.47
N GLU A 122 -10.31 45.92 4.95
CA GLU A 122 -9.81 44.57 5.24
C GLU A 122 -8.27 44.52 5.42
N ASP A 123 -7.79 43.72 6.37
CA ASP A 123 -6.36 43.38 6.52
C ASP A 123 -6.15 41.85 6.41
N GLY A 124 -4.94 41.45 6.03
CA GLY A 124 -4.60 40.03 5.86
C GLY A 124 -4.35 39.35 7.20
N ILE A 125 -4.76 38.09 7.34
CA ILE A 125 -4.54 37.28 8.54
C ILE A 125 -4.07 35.88 8.18
N ILE A 126 -3.10 35.36 8.94
CA ILE A 126 -2.78 33.94 9.03
C ILE A 126 -2.88 33.51 10.49
N VAL A 127 -3.47 32.34 10.70
CA VAL A 127 -3.74 31.77 12.01
C VAL A 127 -3.14 30.37 12.04
N ALA A 128 -2.33 30.10 13.06
CA ALA A 128 -1.98 28.72 13.40
C ALA A 128 -2.89 28.22 14.50
N ILE A 129 -3.49 27.05 14.27
CA ILE A 129 -4.27 26.31 15.25
C ILE A 129 -3.53 25.00 15.52
N GLU A 130 -3.40 24.64 16.78
CA GLU A 130 -2.66 23.48 17.24
C GLU A 130 -3.57 22.58 18.07
N GLN A 131 -3.45 21.27 17.87
CA GLN A 131 -4.20 20.28 18.64
C GLN A 131 -3.44 19.94 19.92
N ASP A 132 -4.07 20.13 21.07
CA ASP A 132 -3.52 19.62 22.32
C ASP A 132 -3.38 18.09 22.26
N THR A 133 -2.20 17.56 22.55
CA THR A 133 -1.90 16.13 22.39
C THR A 133 -2.70 15.25 23.34
N ASP A 134 -3.09 15.79 24.50
CA ASP A 134 -3.80 15.09 25.57
C ASP A 134 -5.32 15.28 25.48
N THR A 135 -5.79 16.52 25.30
CA THR A 135 -7.23 16.84 25.29
C THR A 135 -7.85 16.78 23.89
N LYS A 136 -7.03 16.71 22.83
CA LYS A 136 -7.45 16.77 21.42
C LYS A 136 -8.22 18.04 21.04
N ILE A 137 -8.14 19.07 21.87
CA ILE A 137 -8.80 20.35 21.63
C ILE A 137 -7.90 21.17 20.70
N TRP A 138 -8.51 21.69 19.64
CA TRP A 138 -7.86 22.64 18.74
C TRP A 138 -7.99 24.06 19.28
N GLU A 139 -6.87 24.72 19.49
CA GLU A 139 -6.83 26.11 19.95
C GLU A 139 -5.85 26.95 19.13
N THR A 140 -6.06 28.26 19.16
CA THR A 140 -5.18 29.19 18.44
C THR A 140 -3.82 29.27 19.11
N ALA A 141 -2.78 28.82 18.42
CA ALA A 141 -1.40 28.92 18.88
C ALA A 141 -0.86 30.34 18.70
N TRP A 142 -1.02 30.89 17.49
CA TRP A 142 -0.59 32.25 17.17
C TRP A 142 -1.35 32.82 15.96
N LEU A 143 -1.22 34.12 15.77
CA LEU A 143 -1.75 34.85 14.62
C LEU A 143 -0.71 35.85 14.10
N LEU A 144 -0.69 36.08 12.80
CA LEU A 144 0.10 37.13 12.15
C LEU A 144 -0.78 37.95 11.21
N THR A 145 -0.58 39.27 11.20
CA THR A 145 -1.32 40.20 10.33
C THR A 145 -0.44 40.77 9.23
N VAL A 146 -1.08 41.14 8.12
CA VAL A 146 -0.53 41.99 7.07
C VAL A 146 -1.40 43.24 7.02
N ASP A 147 -0.91 44.32 7.62
CA ASP A 147 -1.69 45.54 7.83
C ASP A 147 -1.41 46.57 6.74
N CYS A 148 -2.45 47.20 6.18
CA CYS A 148 -2.31 48.33 5.28
C CYS A 148 -2.48 49.69 6.01
N ALA A 149 -2.09 50.80 5.37
CA ALA A 149 -2.33 52.14 5.92
C ALA A 149 -3.42 52.94 5.17
N GLY A 150 -3.86 52.47 4.00
CA GLY A 150 -4.74 53.23 3.10
C GLY A 150 -5.45 52.39 2.05
N GLY A 151 -5.83 51.15 2.39
CA GLY A 151 -6.55 50.22 1.52
C GLY A 151 -6.53 48.80 2.11
N ASP A 152 -6.78 47.79 1.28
CA ASP A 152 -7.00 46.43 1.78
C ASP A 152 -5.80 45.50 1.57
N ALA A 153 -5.60 44.57 2.50
CA ALA A 153 -4.72 43.42 2.35
C ALA A 153 -5.51 42.11 2.48
N ILE A 154 -5.16 41.15 1.62
CA ILE A 154 -5.77 39.82 1.58
C ILE A 154 -4.64 38.82 1.39
N ILE A 155 -4.59 37.79 2.24
CA ILE A 155 -3.78 36.60 1.96
C ILE A 155 -4.64 35.66 1.10
N ASN A 156 -4.12 35.27 -0.06
CA ASN A 156 -4.83 34.41 -1.00
C ASN A 156 -4.44 32.94 -0.81
N ASP A 157 -3.15 32.67 -0.52
CA ASP A 157 -2.67 31.31 -0.39
C ASP A 157 -1.49 31.19 0.61
N VAL A 158 -1.35 30.02 1.22
CA VAL A 158 -0.22 29.62 2.05
C VAL A 158 0.26 28.24 1.58
N ALA A 159 1.57 28.02 1.60
CA ALA A 159 2.18 26.73 1.30
C ALA A 159 3.28 26.39 2.29
N ILE A 160 3.40 25.12 2.68
CA ILE A 160 4.46 24.65 3.58
C ILE A 160 5.70 24.26 2.79
N ARG A 161 6.86 24.75 3.21
CA ARG A 161 8.16 24.33 2.68
C ARG A 161 8.61 23.00 3.31
N PRO A 162 9.52 22.27 2.64
CA PRO A 162 10.14 21.07 3.22
C PRO A 162 10.85 21.29 4.56
N ASP A 163 11.24 22.53 4.89
CA ASP A 163 11.83 22.90 6.18
C ASP A 163 10.80 23.30 7.25
N GLY A 164 9.51 23.11 6.97
CA GLY A 164 8.38 23.44 7.86
C GLY A 164 8.01 24.93 7.90
N ARG A 165 8.68 25.80 7.13
CA ARG A 165 8.35 27.23 7.07
C ARG A 165 7.20 27.51 6.11
N LEU A 166 6.45 28.56 6.39
CA LEU A 166 5.28 28.93 5.60
C LEU A 166 5.64 30.01 4.58
N VAL A 167 5.32 29.77 3.31
CA VAL A 167 5.32 30.80 2.28
C VAL A 167 3.90 31.32 2.14
N VAL A 168 3.74 32.63 2.27
CA VAL A 168 2.44 33.30 2.25
C VAL A 168 2.38 34.24 1.06
N GLY A 169 1.33 34.11 0.26
CA GLY A 169 1.09 34.93 -0.93
C GLY A 169 -0.23 35.68 -0.82
N GLY A 170 -0.21 36.94 -1.24
CA GLY A 170 -1.41 37.77 -1.15
C GLY A 170 -1.30 39.07 -1.91
N THR A 171 -2.26 39.95 -1.67
CA THR A 171 -2.31 41.30 -2.22
C THR A 171 -2.41 42.35 -1.13
N PHE A 172 -1.88 43.54 -1.41
CA PHE A 172 -1.99 44.72 -0.56
C PHE A 172 -2.15 45.98 -1.41
N PHE A 173 -2.64 47.07 -0.80
CA PHE A 173 -2.80 48.35 -1.49
C PHE A 173 -1.77 49.38 -1.00
N ASN A 174 -0.92 49.86 -1.93
CA ASN A 174 0.14 50.87 -1.74
C ASN A 174 1.23 50.53 -0.72
N THR A 175 0.91 50.31 0.56
CA THR A 175 1.89 50.04 1.61
C THR A 175 1.34 49.04 2.60
N ALA A 176 2.10 47.96 2.83
CA ALA A 176 1.79 46.96 3.85
C ALA A 176 2.88 46.90 4.91
N SER A 177 2.49 46.59 6.14
CA SER A 177 3.36 46.35 7.28
C SER A 177 3.17 44.92 7.78
N LEU A 178 4.28 44.21 7.97
CA LEU A 178 4.32 42.88 8.58
C LEU A 178 5.10 43.00 9.89
N GLU A 179 4.39 42.95 11.01
CA GLU A 179 4.95 43.16 12.35
C GLU A 179 5.86 42.01 12.78
N ARG A 180 6.97 42.31 13.46
CA ARG A 180 7.93 41.32 13.96
C ARG A 180 8.18 41.47 15.44
N ASN A 181 8.46 40.37 16.12
CA ASN A 181 8.69 40.38 17.56
C ASN A 181 10.03 41.04 17.88
N GLN A 182 9.99 42.14 18.65
CA GLN A 182 11.19 42.88 19.09
C GLN A 182 12.11 43.36 17.94
N GLN A 183 11.59 43.42 16.72
CA GLN A 183 12.31 43.89 15.53
C GLN A 183 11.48 44.96 14.80
N GLN A 184 12.12 45.68 13.88
CA GLN A 184 11.39 46.61 13.02
C GLN A 184 10.43 45.85 12.09
N PRO A 185 9.19 46.32 11.86
CA PRO A 185 8.28 45.72 10.90
C PRO A 185 8.88 45.65 9.51
N ILE A 186 8.50 44.65 8.71
CA ILE A 186 8.84 44.60 7.30
C ILE A 186 7.82 45.46 6.55
N SER A 187 8.28 46.57 5.96
CA SER A 187 7.43 47.43 5.14
C SER A 187 7.55 47.08 3.67
N LEU A 188 6.41 46.87 3.01
CA LEU A 188 6.31 46.65 1.57
C LEU A 188 5.72 47.89 0.91
N THR A 189 6.23 48.23 -0.27
CA THR A 189 5.75 49.36 -1.07
C THR A 189 5.30 48.89 -2.45
N GLY A 190 4.11 49.29 -2.86
CA GLY A 190 3.51 49.00 -4.15
C GLY A 190 2.87 50.25 -4.76
N ASN A 191 2.31 50.10 -5.95
CA ASN A 191 1.58 51.18 -6.65
C ASN A 191 0.16 50.70 -6.96
N GLY A 192 -0.80 51.11 -6.13
CA GLY A 192 -2.14 50.53 -6.11
C GLY A 192 -2.11 49.09 -5.57
N ARG A 193 -2.97 48.23 -6.14
CA ARG A 193 -3.06 46.82 -5.75
C ARG A 193 -1.83 46.05 -6.25
N THR A 194 -1.03 45.53 -5.31
CA THR A 194 0.25 44.86 -5.58
C THR A 194 0.30 43.53 -4.82
N SER A 195 0.88 42.48 -5.41
CA SER A 195 1.05 41.21 -4.71
C SER A 195 2.28 41.21 -3.80
N PHE A 196 2.35 40.25 -2.89
CA PHE A 196 3.53 39.99 -2.08
C PHE A 196 3.77 38.50 -1.87
N LEU A 197 5.02 38.16 -1.60
CA LEU A 197 5.43 36.90 -1.00
C LEU A 197 6.06 37.20 0.36
N ALA A 198 5.70 36.42 1.37
CA ALA A 198 6.26 36.49 2.71
C ALA A 198 6.64 35.10 3.21
N LEU A 199 7.64 35.03 4.08
CA LEU A 199 8.09 33.81 4.75
C LEU A 199 7.79 33.97 6.23
N ALA A 200 7.08 33.01 6.81
CA ALA A 200 6.81 32.93 8.25
C ALA A 200 7.44 31.68 8.86
N ASP A 201 7.85 31.82 10.12
CA ASP A 201 8.25 30.71 10.98
C ASP A 201 7.01 29.97 11.50
N PRO A 202 7.02 28.62 11.60
CA PRO A 202 5.88 27.86 12.12
C PRO A 202 5.53 28.15 13.59
N THR A 203 6.38 28.89 14.32
CA THR A 203 6.12 29.37 15.69
C THR A 203 5.47 30.76 15.76
N GLY A 204 5.26 31.42 14.61
CA GLY A 204 4.51 32.67 14.53
C GLY A 204 5.37 33.94 14.50
N GLU A 205 6.27 34.04 13.53
CA GLU A 205 7.01 35.27 13.24
C GLU A 205 7.25 35.46 11.74
N TRP A 206 7.08 36.69 11.23
CA TRP A 206 7.48 37.03 9.87
C TRP A 206 9.00 37.12 9.74
N LEU A 207 9.59 36.36 8.81
CA LEU A 207 11.03 36.29 8.59
C LEU A 207 11.50 37.19 7.45
N ALA A 208 10.76 37.19 6.34
CA ALA A 208 11.08 37.95 5.13
C ALA A 208 9.82 38.26 4.35
N ALA A 209 9.81 39.35 3.58
CA ALA A 209 8.76 39.61 2.60
C ALA A 209 9.26 40.45 1.43
N ARG A 210 8.59 40.34 0.29
CA ARG A 210 8.91 41.08 -0.94
C ARG A 210 7.64 41.35 -1.74
N SER A 211 7.53 42.56 -2.29
CA SER A 211 6.48 42.91 -3.24
C SER A 211 6.70 42.24 -4.59
N VAL A 212 5.61 41.73 -5.17
CA VAL A 212 5.56 41.05 -6.46
C VAL A 212 4.69 41.87 -7.42
N PRO A 213 5.30 42.71 -8.27
CA PRO A 213 4.54 43.59 -9.18
C PRO A 213 4.06 42.85 -10.44
N GLY A 214 2.99 43.38 -11.04
CA GLY A 214 2.49 42.93 -12.34
C GLY A 214 1.76 41.60 -12.34
N MET A 215 1.31 41.12 -11.17
CA MET A 215 0.36 40.02 -11.04
C MET A 215 -0.45 40.13 -9.74
N GLU A 216 -1.58 39.45 -9.68
CA GLU A 216 -2.36 39.15 -8.46
C GLU A 216 -2.14 37.69 -8.07
N ILE A 217 -1.29 37.38 -7.09
CA ILE A 217 -1.04 35.99 -6.69
C ILE A 217 -2.34 35.36 -6.20
N ARG A 218 -2.73 34.23 -6.82
CA ARG A 218 -3.90 33.43 -6.46
C ARG A 218 -3.53 32.15 -5.74
N SER A 219 -2.54 31.43 -6.25
CA SER A 219 -2.10 30.17 -5.68
C SER A 219 -0.58 30.01 -5.75
N ILE A 220 -0.03 29.23 -4.83
CA ILE A 220 1.38 28.94 -4.58
C ILE A 220 1.57 27.43 -4.54
N ALA A 221 2.60 26.93 -5.23
CA ALA A 221 3.08 25.56 -5.06
C ALA A 221 4.56 25.58 -4.72
N ILE A 222 5.02 24.61 -3.94
CA ILE A 222 6.42 24.46 -3.53
C ILE A 222 6.86 23.03 -3.82
N ASP A 223 8.05 22.86 -4.38
CA ASP A 223 8.63 21.53 -4.58
C ASP A 223 9.55 21.11 -3.41
N ASN A 224 10.01 19.86 -3.44
CA ASN A 224 10.91 19.31 -2.42
C ASN A 224 12.29 20.00 -2.34
N GLU A 225 12.68 20.78 -3.36
CA GLU A 225 13.91 21.59 -3.33
C GLU A 225 13.64 23.00 -2.75
N GLY A 226 12.39 23.32 -2.42
CA GLY A 226 11.95 24.60 -1.88
C GLY A 226 11.79 25.70 -2.94
N ALA A 227 11.76 25.35 -4.23
CA ALA A 227 11.44 26.31 -5.27
C ALA A 227 9.95 26.68 -5.19
N ILE A 228 9.66 27.97 -5.38
CA ILE A 228 8.33 28.54 -5.16
C ILE A 228 7.74 28.89 -6.52
N PHE A 229 6.58 28.33 -6.84
CA PHE A 229 5.84 28.60 -8.05
C PHE A 229 4.56 29.34 -7.70
N VAL A 230 4.23 30.38 -8.45
CA VAL A 230 3.02 31.16 -8.21
C VAL A 230 2.25 31.38 -9.50
N THR A 231 0.92 31.39 -9.40
CA THR A 231 0.01 31.73 -10.49
C THR A 231 -0.94 32.85 -10.07
N GLY A 232 -1.59 33.48 -11.05
CA GLY A 232 -2.61 34.48 -10.80
C GLY A 232 -2.73 35.56 -11.89
N PRO A 233 -3.84 36.33 -11.92
CA PRO A 233 -4.09 37.30 -12.98
C PRO A 233 -2.90 38.21 -13.30
N GLY A 234 -2.54 38.28 -14.58
CA GLY A 234 -1.42 39.07 -15.11
C GLY A 234 -0.23 38.23 -15.58
N VAL A 235 -0.08 37.00 -15.07
CA VAL A 235 0.95 36.03 -15.53
C VAL A 235 0.41 34.61 -15.49
N LEU A 236 0.93 33.74 -16.36
CA LEU A 236 0.54 32.33 -16.29
C LEU A 236 1.20 31.65 -15.09
N ALA A 237 2.49 31.86 -14.92
CA ALA A 237 3.23 31.38 -13.75
C ALA A 237 4.56 32.12 -13.56
N ARG A 238 5.07 32.15 -12.33
CA ARG A 238 6.45 32.57 -12.01
C ARG A 238 7.11 31.59 -11.06
N ARG A 239 8.42 31.36 -11.24
CA ARG A 239 9.27 30.65 -10.27
C ARG A 239 10.15 31.61 -9.51
N TYR A 240 10.28 31.38 -8.22
CA TYR A 240 11.24 32.01 -7.33
C TYR A 240 12.12 30.96 -6.67
N SER A 241 13.36 31.34 -6.35
CA SER A 241 14.19 30.61 -5.41
C SER A 241 13.57 30.61 -3.99
N PRO A 242 14.03 29.75 -3.07
CA PRO A 242 13.66 29.82 -1.65
C PRO A 242 13.87 31.22 -1.00
N GLY A 243 14.81 32.02 -1.53
CA GLY A 243 15.09 33.40 -1.09
C GLY A 243 14.29 34.51 -1.81
N PHE A 244 13.19 34.18 -2.49
CA PHE A 244 12.35 35.10 -3.27
C PHE A 244 13.06 35.84 -4.44
N GLN A 245 14.15 35.28 -4.97
CA GLN A 245 14.72 35.72 -6.24
C GLN A 245 13.91 35.12 -7.39
N GLN A 246 13.37 35.96 -8.27
CA GLN A 246 12.67 35.50 -9.46
C GLN A 246 13.64 34.77 -10.41
N ILE A 247 13.29 33.57 -10.84
CA ILE A 247 14.07 32.72 -11.74
C ILE A 247 13.54 32.84 -13.16
N TRP A 248 12.23 32.61 -13.36
CA TRP A 248 11.57 32.78 -14.64
C TRP A 248 10.14 33.31 -14.47
N ASN A 249 9.58 33.83 -15.57
CA ASN A 249 8.24 34.41 -15.63
C ASN A 249 7.59 34.08 -16.98
N VAL A 250 6.47 33.36 -16.94
CA VAL A 250 5.71 32.94 -18.11
C VAL A 250 4.50 33.86 -18.28
N PRO A 251 4.40 34.62 -19.39
CA PRO A 251 3.27 35.50 -19.62
C PRO A 251 1.97 34.72 -19.85
N GLN A 252 0.86 35.33 -19.47
CA GLN A 252 -0.48 34.78 -19.68
C GLN A 252 -0.89 34.84 -21.17
N PRO A 253 -1.49 33.78 -21.74
CA PRO A 253 -2.08 33.82 -23.10
C PRO A 253 -3.17 34.90 -23.23
N ALA A 254 -3.38 35.43 -24.44
CA ALA A 254 -4.27 36.58 -24.67
C ALA A 254 -5.76 36.31 -24.34
N ASN A 255 -6.21 35.05 -24.44
CA ASN A 255 -7.62 34.67 -24.21
C ASN A 255 -7.89 34.17 -22.79
N THR A 256 -6.86 34.14 -21.93
CA THR A 256 -6.99 33.67 -20.55
C THR A 256 -7.71 34.73 -19.73
N LEU A 257 -8.84 34.36 -19.12
CA LEU A 257 -9.54 35.21 -18.16
C LEU A 257 -8.74 35.28 -16.87
N GLN A 258 -8.48 34.12 -16.25
CA GLN A 258 -7.81 34.00 -14.96
C GLN A 258 -6.99 32.71 -14.90
N ALA A 259 -5.77 32.79 -14.37
CA ALA A 259 -5.05 31.62 -13.90
C ALA A 259 -5.25 31.55 -12.38
N GLU A 260 -5.69 30.42 -11.84
CA GLU A 260 -6.22 30.34 -10.48
C GLU A 260 -5.44 29.39 -9.58
N HIS A 261 -5.19 28.16 -10.04
CA HIS A 261 -4.54 27.11 -9.23
C HIS A 261 -3.21 26.68 -9.85
N ILE A 262 -2.26 26.32 -9.01
CA ILE A 262 -0.95 25.80 -9.43
C ILE A 262 -0.57 24.60 -8.58
N ALA A 263 -0.02 23.56 -9.21
CA ALA A 263 0.56 22.42 -8.51
C ALA A 263 1.97 22.15 -9.08
N ALA A 264 2.89 21.79 -8.20
CA ALA A 264 4.24 21.38 -8.59
C ALA A 264 4.35 19.87 -8.42
N GLY A 265 5.05 19.19 -9.34
CA GLY A 265 5.45 17.81 -9.09
C GLY A 265 6.29 17.71 -7.82
N ASN A 266 6.27 16.57 -7.16
CA ASN A 266 6.89 16.44 -5.84
C ASN A 266 8.42 16.35 -5.94
N ASP A 267 8.96 15.71 -6.98
CA ASP A 267 10.39 15.40 -7.07
C ASP A 267 11.00 15.62 -8.47
N ARG A 268 12.17 15.01 -8.70
CA ARG A 268 12.89 15.04 -9.99
C ARG A 268 12.28 14.15 -11.06
N SER A 269 11.55 13.09 -10.68
CA SER A 269 10.80 12.24 -11.61
C SER A 269 9.57 12.97 -12.16
N GLN A 270 9.09 13.99 -11.43
CA GLN A 270 8.02 14.91 -11.85
C GLN A 270 8.57 16.33 -12.08
N PRO A 271 9.35 16.59 -13.15
CA PRO A 271 10.06 17.85 -13.37
C PRO A 271 9.16 18.99 -13.87
N PHE A 272 7.88 18.96 -13.52
CA PHE A 272 6.83 19.78 -14.11
C PHE A 272 6.04 20.58 -13.08
N VAL A 273 5.39 21.62 -13.57
CA VAL A 273 4.46 22.48 -12.84
C VAL A 273 3.21 22.59 -13.70
N TYR A 274 2.04 22.53 -13.05
CA TYR A 274 0.75 22.52 -13.71
C TYR A 274 -0.04 23.74 -13.27
N VAL A 275 -0.65 24.43 -14.23
CA VAL A 275 -1.48 25.61 -13.97
C VAL A 275 -2.87 25.36 -14.50
N GLN A 276 -3.87 25.57 -13.64
CA GLN A 276 -5.27 25.55 -13.99
C GLN A 276 -5.82 26.98 -14.03
N GLY A 277 -6.68 27.27 -15.00
CA GLY A 277 -7.38 28.55 -15.08
C GLY A 277 -8.56 28.52 -16.02
N THR A 278 -9.17 29.67 -16.22
CA THR A 278 -10.33 29.87 -17.10
C THR A 278 -9.96 30.72 -18.31
N THR A 279 -10.51 30.38 -19.47
CA THR A 279 -10.42 31.12 -20.73
C THR A 279 -11.81 31.61 -21.17
N SER A 280 -11.85 32.76 -21.85
CA SER A 280 -13.09 33.24 -22.48
C SER A 280 -13.07 32.90 -23.96
N GLN A 281 -14.14 32.29 -24.41
CA GLN A 281 -14.44 32.05 -25.82
C GLN A 281 -15.43 33.09 -26.35
N ALA A 282 -15.78 32.99 -27.64
CA ALA A 282 -16.86 33.75 -28.23
C ALA A 282 -18.20 33.44 -27.52
N ASP A 283 -19.18 34.34 -27.64
CA ASP A 283 -20.55 34.13 -27.11
C ASP A 283 -20.68 33.97 -25.58
N ASN A 284 -19.69 34.47 -24.80
CA ASN A 284 -19.67 34.48 -23.32
C ASN A 284 -19.48 33.08 -22.69
N ASP A 285 -18.86 32.18 -23.43
CA ASP A 285 -18.48 30.83 -23.03
C ASP A 285 -17.17 30.81 -22.22
N GLN A 286 -17.15 30.03 -21.15
CA GLN A 286 -16.04 29.94 -20.19
C GLN A 286 -15.52 28.51 -20.14
N ASP A 287 -14.30 28.31 -20.65
CA ASP A 287 -13.62 27.02 -20.61
C ASP A 287 -12.58 26.98 -19.50
N VAL A 288 -12.25 25.79 -19.02
CA VAL A 288 -11.10 25.55 -18.15
C VAL A 288 -9.91 25.06 -18.97
N PHE A 289 -8.70 25.52 -18.65
CA PHE A 289 -7.47 24.98 -19.21
C PHE A 289 -6.57 24.40 -18.12
N VAL A 290 -5.76 23.43 -18.51
CA VAL A 290 -4.66 22.88 -17.73
C VAL A 290 -3.39 22.93 -18.58
N ILE A 291 -2.37 23.64 -18.10
CA ILE A 291 -1.09 23.79 -18.80
C ILE A 291 0.02 23.17 -17.99
N GLN A 292 0.88 22.40 -18.65
CA GLN A 292 2.15 21.96 -18.09
C GLN A 292 3.31 22.87 -18.50
N LEU A 293 4.14 23.20 -17.52
CA LEU A 293 5.40 23.93 -17.64
C LEU A 293 6.56 23.09 -17.10
N GLY A 294 7.75 23.21 -17.68
CA GLY A 294 8.96 22.65 -17.08
C GLY A 294 9.40 23.45 -15.84
N LYS A 295 9.70 22.79 -14.71
CA LYS A 295 10.16 23.44 -13.46
C LYS A 295 11.39 24.32 -13.69
N GLU A 296 12.33 23.86 -14.50
CA GLU A 296 13.61 24.56 -14.67
C GLU A 296 13.52 25.80 -15.55
N ALA A 297 12.86 25.69 -16.70
CA ALA A 297 12.87 26.73 -17.73
C ALA A 297 11.53 27.45 -17.93
N GLY A 298 10.43 26.99 -17.31
CA GLY A 298 9.09 27.54 -17.52
C GLY A 298 8.58 27.38 -18.96
N ASN A 299 9.17 26.47 -19.74
CA ASN A 299 8.73 26.21 -21.11
C ASN A 299 7.40 25.44 -21.07
N ARG A 300 6.43 25.89 -21.88
CA ARG A 300 5.15 25.21 -22.05
C ARG A 300 5.34 23.92 -22.82
N LEU A 301 4.83 22.81 -22.27
CA LEU A 301 4.97 21.48 -22.85
C LEU A 301 3.67 21.03 -23.54
N TRP A 302 2.55 21.06 -22.82
CA TRP A 302 1.23 20.78 -23.36
C TRP A 302 0.14 21.66 -22.76
N ASN A 303 -1.05 21.59 -23.36
CA ASN A 303 -2.27 22.30 -22.97
C ASN A 303 -3.49 21.40 -23.17
N THR A 304 -4.26 21.18 -22.12
CA THR A 304 -5.54 20.48 -22.18
C THR A 304 -6.65 21.47 -21.88
N GLU A 305 -7.64 21.55 -22.77
CA GLU A 305 -8.86 22.34 -22.57
C GLU A 305 -9.98 21.42 -22.07
N ILE A 306 -10.78 21.93 -21.15
CA ILE A 306 -11.92 21.26 -20.51
C ILE A 306 -13.15 22.13 -20.80
N THR A 307 -14.07 21.60 -21.58
CA THR A 307 -15.16 22.38 -22.21
C THR A 307 -16.43 21.54 -22.34
N SER A 308 -17.60 22.18 -22.34
CA SER A 308 -18.87 21.61 -22.81
C SER A 308 -19.31 22.28 -24.13
N ASN A 309 -20.16 21.65 -24.95
CA ASN A 309 -20.67 22.26 -26.19
C ASN A 309 -22.14 22.67 -26.08
N ASP A 310 -22.58 23.11 -24.90
CA ASP A 310 -23.99 23.41 -24.67
C ASP A 310 -24.50 24.43 -25.71
N THR A 311 -25.51 24.00 -26.47
CA THR A 311 -26.19 24.84 -27.46
C THR A 311 -27.68 24.82 -27.09
N PRO A 312 -28.35 25.99 -26.96
CA PRO A 312 -27.94 27.32 -27.41
C PRO A 312 -27.29 28.21 -26.33
N PHE A 313 -26.97 27.70 -25.14
CA PHE A 313 -26.40 28.48 -24.04
C PHE A 313 -24.91 28.15 -23.89
N PRO A 314 -24.01 29.14 -23.89
CA PRO A 314 -22.58 28.90 -23.74
C PRO A 314 -22.26 28.13 -22.45
N GLY A 315 -21.29 27.22 -22.50
CA GLY A 315 -20.77 26.50 -21.33
C GLY A 315 -20.22 27.45 -20.28
N GLN A 316 -20.29 27.07 -19.01
CA GLN A 316 -19.77 27.86 -17.90
C GLN A 316 -18.93 26.98 -16.97
N GLU A 317 -17.80 26.47 -17.46
CA GLU A 317 -16.83 25.72 -16.66
C GLU A 317 -16.10 26.63 -15.66
N ARG A 318 -15.90 26.14 -14.44
CA ARG A 318 -15.13 26.82 -13.40
C ARG A 318 -14.05 25.92 -12.83
N THR A 319 -12.92 26.53 -12.50
CA THR A 319 -11.83 25.83 -11.83
C THR A 319 -12.20 25.50 -10.39
N GLY A 320 -11.65 24.40 -9.86
CA GLY A 320 -11.92 23.95 -8.51
C GLY A 320 -10.75 23.28 -7.82
N GLY A 321 -9.53 23.53 -8.27
CA GLY A 321 -8.31 22.97 -7.68
C GLY A 321 -7.55 22.01 -8.59
N ILE A 322 -6.24 21.98 -8.38
CA ILE A 322 -5.31 21.10 -9.09
C ILE A 322 -4.28 20.55 -8.10
N GLY A 323 -3.96 19.27 -8.20
CA GLY A 323 -2.97 18.62 -7.35
C GLY A 323 -2.24 17.51 -8.10
N VAL A 324 -1.02 17.22 -7.68
CA VAL A 324 -0.22 16.13 -8.25
C VAL A 324 -0.20 14.99 -7.24
N GLY A 325 -0.81 13.86 -7.60
CA GLY A 325 -0.80 12.69 -6.71
C GLY A 325 0.62 12.10 -6.57
N PRO A 326 0.84 11.19 -5.60
CA PRO A 326 2.15 10.58 -5.36
C PRO A 326 2.79 9.97 -6.62
N ARG A 327 1.96 9.48 -7.55
CA ARG A 327 2.38 8.86 -8.81
C ARG A 327 2.49 9.82 -10.00
N GLY A 328 2.40 11.12 -9.76
CA GLY A 328 2.46 12.15 -10.78
C GLY A 328 1.16 12.32 -11.56
N ILE A 329 0.17 11.44 -11.37
CA ILE A 329 -1.13 11.61 -12.01
C ILE A 329 -1.76 12.89 -11.49
N LEU A 330 -2.16 13.74 -12.43
CA LEU A 330 -2.73 15.04 -12.13
C LEU A 330 -4.20 14.88 -11.76
N ARG A 331 -4.63 15.54 -10.69
CA ARG A 331 -6.02 15.65 -10.25
C ARG A 331 -6.49 17.06 -10.52
N VAL A 332 -7.62 17.18 -11.21
CA VAL A 332 -8.17 18.47 -11.62
C VAL A 332 -9.65 18.48 -11.28
N ALA A 333 -10.05 19.34 -10.34
CA ALA A 333 -11.45 19.55 -10.03
C ALA A 333 -12.02 20.70 -10.86
N VAL A 334 -13.22 20.49 -11.40
CA VAL A 334 -13.94 21.42 -12.27
C VAL A 334 -15.43 21.34 -11.97
N SER A 335 -16.13 22.48 -11.97
CA SER A 335 -17.60 22.49 -12.01
C SER A 335 -18.10 22.90 -13.40
N SER A 336 -19.12 22.22 -13.90
CA SER A 336 -19.75 22.52 -15.19
C SER A 336 -21.26 22.37 -15.09
N ASP A 337 -21.98 23.22 -15.83
CA ASP A 337 -23.43 23.11 -16.04
C ASP A 337 -23.81 22.36 -17.31
N GLY A 338 -22.82 21.83 -18.04
CA GLY A 338 -22.99 21.04 -19.24
C GLY A 338 -23.18 19.55 -19.02
N PHE A 339 -23.78 18.91 -20.03
CA PHE A 339 -24.00 17.46 -20.07
C PHE A 339 -22.90 16.68 -20.77
N ASP A 340 -22.10 17.37 -21.59
CA ASP A 340 -21.14 16.78 -22.51
C ASP A 340 -19.72 17.29 -22.23
N LEU A 341 -19.41 17.50 -20.94
CA LEU A 341 -18.08 17.92 -20.52
C LEU A 341 -17.02 17.00 -21.15
N SER A 342 -16.00 17.61 -21.72
CA SER A 342 -14.89 16.91 -22.37
C SER A 342 -13.56 17.48 -21.92
N SER A 343 -12.53 16.65 -21.88
CA SER A 343 -11.15 17.03 -21.57
C SER A 343 -10.24 16.62 -22.72
N GLY A 344 -9.60 17.60 -23.36
CA GLY A 344 -8.78 17.35 -24.55
C GLY A 344 -9.58 16.76 -25.72
N GLY A 345 -10.89 17.03 -25.78
CA GLY A 345 -11.82 16.48 -26.77
C GLY A 345 -12.30 15.06 -26.49
N VAL A 346 -11.96 14.47 -25.33
CA VAL A 346 -12.50 13.20 -24.85
C VAL A 346 -13.62 13.47 -23.85
N PHE A 347 -14.83 12.98 -24.13
CA PHE A 347 -15.97 13.11 -23.22
C PHE A 347 -15.72 12.36 -21.91
N VAL A 348 -16.15 12.96 -20.79
CA VAL A 348 -16.18 12.30 -19.49
C VAL A 348 -17.16 11.12 -19.53
N GLN A 349 -16.85 10.04 -18.81
CA GLN A 349 -17.68 8.84 -18.75
C GLN A 349 -18.86 9.01 -17.78
N ASP A 350 -18.63 9.66 -16.64
CA ASP A 350 -19.64 9.85 -15.60
C ASP A 350 -20.47 11.12 -15.88
N ALA A 351 -21.35 11.02 -16.88
CA ALA A 351 -22.22 12.11 -17.29
C ALA A 351 -23.43 12.30 -16.36
N PRO A 352 -23.88 13.54 -16.15
CA PRO A 352 -25.04 13.83 -15.31
C PRO A 352 -26.34 13.38 -15.96
N SER A 353 -27.33 13.01 -15.14
CA SER A 353 -28.63 12.53 -15.62
C SER A 353 -29.65 13.65 -15.89
N GLN A 354 -29.33 14.90 -15.53
CA GLN A 354 -30.23 16.05 -15.56
C GLN A 354 -29.48 17.39 -15.57
N PRO A 355 -30.12 18.49 -16.03
CA PRO A 355 -29.45 19.77 -16.25
C PRO A 355 -29.23 20.48 -14.92
N SER A 356 -28.02 20.39 -14.37
CA SER A 356 -27.61 21.08 -13.15
C SER A 356 -26.10 21.27 -13.15
N ARG A 357 -25.59 22.15 -12.29
CA ARG A 357 -24.15 22.30 -12.14
C ARG A 357 -23.60 21.20 -11.26
N HIS A 358 -22.65 20.44 -11.78
CA HIS A 358 -22.01 19.32 -11.09
C HIS A 358 -20.52 19.57 -10.92
N GLY A 359 -19.95 19.05 -9.83
CA GLY A 359 -18.52 18.93 -9.64
C GLY A 359 -17.99 17.65 -10.26
N TYR A 360 -16.86 17.76 -10.95
CA TYR A 360 -16.11 16.68 -11.56
C TYR A 360 -14.71 16.64 -10.98
N LEU A 361 -14.17 15.44 -10.82
CA LEU A 361 -12.75 15.21 -10.58
C LEU A 361 -12.16 14.45 -11.78
N LEU A 362 -11.20 15.07 -12.44
CA LEU A 362 -10.54 14.54 -13.64
C LEU A 362 -9.13 14.07 -13.30
N PHE A 363 -8.75 12.95 -13.91
CA PHE A 363 -7.47 12.28 -13.72
C PHE A 363 -6.70 12.42 -15.03
N LEU A 364 -5.68 13.28 -15.08
CA LEU A 364 -4.94 13.54 -16.32
C LEU A 364 -3.53 12.92 -16.27
N ASP A 365 -3.08 12.40 -17.41
CA ASP A 365 -1.71 11.92 -17.58
C ASP A 365 -0.74 13.11 -17.50
N PRO A 366 0.30 13.05 -16.65
CA PRO A 366 1.25 14.16 -16.52
C PRO A 366 2.07 14.39 -17.79
N ASN A 367 2.29 13.39 -18.63
CA ASN A 367 3.21 13.49 -19.77
C ASN A 367 2.56 14.15 -20.98
N ASP A 368 1.27 13.91 -21.21
CA ASP A 368 0.57 14.41 -22.40
C ASP A 368 -0.79 15.06 -22.12
N GLY A 369 -1.22 15.13 -20.85
CA GLY A 369 -2.44 15.83 -20.44
C GLY A 369 -3.73 15.11 -20.82
N LYS A 370 -3.67 13.83 -21.24
CA LYS A 370 -4.86 13.06 -21.61
C LYS A 370 -5.69 12.66 -20.40
N LEU A 371 -7.01 12.61 -20.59
CA LEU A 371 -7.94 12.07 -19.61
C LEU A 371 -7.73 10.55 -19.45
N LEU A 372 -7.37 10.12 -18.24
CA LEU A 372 -7.22 8.72 -17.85
C LEU A 372 -8.47 8.18 -17.17
N ASN A 373 -9.11 9.01 -16.33
CA ASN A 373 -10.32 8.68 -15.60
C ASN A 373 -11.06 9.97 -15.20
N ASP A 374 -12.33 9.86 -14.88
CA ASP A 374 -13.17 10.96 -14.43
C ASP A 374 -14.20 10.48 -13.41
N ARG A 375 -14.62 11.37 -12.51
CA ARG A 375 -15.70 11.10 -11.56
C ARG A 375 -16.60 12.30 -11.36
N LEU A 376 -17.89 12.01 -11.31
CA LEU A 376 -18.87 12.94 -10.78
C LEU A 376 -18.81 12.90 -9.24
N LEU A 377 -18.64 14.07 -8.62
CA LEU A 377 -18.54 14.18 -7.15
C LEU A 377 -19.90 14.00 -6.45
N GLY A 378 -20.99 14.09 -7.21
CA GLY A 378 -22.34 13.74 -6.80
C GLY A 378 -23.30 13.92 -7.97
N VAL A 379 -24.32 13.07 -8.07
CA VAL A 379 -25.34 13.16 -9.15
C VAL A 379 -26.51 13.97 -8.63
N SER A 380 -26.79 15.14 -9.20
CA SER A 380 -27.96 15.91 -8.77
C SER A 380 -29.25 15.11 -9.02
N THR A 381 -30.22 15.25 -8.12
CA THR A 381 -31.56 14.66 -8.26
C THR A 381 -32.63 15.69 -8.64
N GLU A 382 -32.24 16.96 -8.87
CA GLU A 382 -33.13 18.01 -9.40
C GLU A 382 -32.50 18.98 -10.45
N GLN A 383 -33.33 19.54 -11.34
CA GLN A 383 -32.91 20.36 -12.52
C GLN A 383 -32.25 21.72 -12.20
N ARG A 384 -31.96 22.04 -10.93
CA ARG A 384 -31.33 23.32 -10.54
C ARG A 384 -30.37 23.16 -9.38
N GLY A 385 -29.92 21.93 -9.11
CA GLY A 385 -28.83 21.70 -8.17
C GLY A 385 -27.58 22.47 -8.61
N VAL A 386 -26.84 22.98 -7.64
CA VAL A 386 -25.55 23.64 -7.86
C VAL A 386 -24.54 22.97 -6.95
N MET A 387 -23.49 22.40 -7.53
CA MET A 387 -22.30 21.92 -6.81
C MET A 387 -21.08 22.59 -7.43
N GLU A 388 -20.44 23.45 -6.66
CA GLU A 388 -19.22 24.17 -7.03
C GLU A 388 -18.02 23.54 -6.36
N THR A 389 -16.94 23.34 -7.11
CA THR A 389 -15.64 22.91 -6.61
C THR A 389 -14.76 24.13 -6.38
N TYR A 390 -14.08 24.23 -5.24
CA TYR A 390 -13.27 25.40 -4.89
C TYR A 390 -11.76 25.13 -4.90
N ASN A 391 -11.33 24.08 -4.21
CA ASN A 391 -9.94 23.60 -4.27
C ASN A 391 -9.88 22.09 -3.95
N LEU A 392 -8.69 21.50 -4.06
CA LEU A 392 -8.46 20.13 -3.65
C LEU A 392 -7.10 19.97 -2.98
N ASP A 393 -6.96 18.91 -2.19
CA ASP A 393 -5.69 18.42 -1.69
C ASP A 393 -5.60 16.90 -1.85
N ILE A 394 -4.39 16.36 -1.84
CA ILE A 394 -4.12 14.94 -2.05
C ILE A 394 -3.24 14.42 -0.92
N ASP A 395 -3.71 13.39 -0.22
CA ASP A 395 -2.94 12.76 0.85
C ASP A 395 -1.80 11.88 0.32
N TYR A 396 -0.97 11.37 1.24
CA TYR A 396 0.15 10.48 0.91
C TYR A 396 -0.27 9.17 0.22
N ALA A 397 -1.50 8.70 0.46
CA ALA A 397 -2.05 7.50 -0.18
C ALA A 397 -2.59 7.79 -1.60
N GLY A 398 -2.71 9.08 -1.96
CA GLY A 398 -3.23 9.55 -3.24
C GLY A 398 -4.72 9.80 -3.24
N ASN A 399 -5.38 9.78 -2.08
CA ASN A 399 -6.78 10.15 -1.94
C ASN A 399 -6.93 11.65 -2.14
N THR A 400 -7.88 12.03 -2.98
CA THR A 400 -8.19 13.41 -3.32
C THR A 400 -9.37 13.91 -2.51
N TYR A 401 -9.17 15.01 -1.81
CA TYR A 401 -10.16 15.70 -1.01
C TYR A 401 -10.55 16.96 -1.76
N VAL A 402 -11.81 17.06 -2.18
CA VAL A 402 -12.30 18.21 -2.94
C VAL A 402 -13.20 19.05 -2.06
N ALA A 403 -12.81 20.31 -1.82
CA ALA A 403 -13.63 21.29 -1.13
C ALA A 403 -14.74 21.77 -2.08
N ILE A 404 -15.98 21.61 -1.66
CA ILE A 404 -17.15 21.97 -2.45
C ILE A 404 -18.13 22.86 -1.66
N GLY A 405 -18.99 23.55 -2.40
CA GLY A 405 -20.21 24.16 -1.87
C GLY A 405 -21.38 23.74 -2.72
N PHE A 406 -22.52 23.44 -2.11
CA PHE A 406 -23.67 22.95 -2.85
C PHE A 406 -25.03 23.45 -2.36
N THR A 407 -25.98 23.47 -3.28
CA THR A 407 -27.38 23.81 -3.04
C THR A 407 -28.24 22.86 -3.84
N GLY A 408 -29.23 22.28 -3.19
CA GLY A 408 -30.11 21.26 -3.76
C GLY A 408 -29.75 19.84 -3.33
N SER A 409 -30.37 18.86 -3.99
CA SER A 409 -30.24 17.44 -3.65
C SER A 409 -29.28 16.70 -4.59
N PHE A 410 -28.27 16.03 -4.02
CA PHE A 410 -27.27 15.26 -4.75
C PHE A 410 -27.15 13.83 -4.19
N SER A 411 -27.19 12.84 -5.07
CA SER A 411 -26.94 11.44 -4.75
C SER A 411 -25.44 11.13 -4.77
N PHE A 412 -24.93 10.62 -3.67
CA PHE A 412 -23.57 10.10 -3.50
C PHE A 412 -23.62 8.65 -3.02
N ARG A 413 -23.07 7.71 -3.80
CA ARG A 413 -23.08 6.25 -3.49
C ARG A 413 -24.46 5.70 -3.08
N GLY A 414 -25.53 6.24 -3.67
CA GLY A 414 -26.92 5.85 -3.40
C GLY A 414 -27.59 6.54 -2.21
N VAL A 415 -26.88 7.41 -1.50
CA VAL A 415 -27.40 8.26 -0.41
C VAL A 415 -27.65 9.67 -0.94
N ILE A 416 -28.81 10.26 -0.63
CA ILE A 416 -29.17 11.62 -1.06
C ILE A 416 -28.76 12.62 0.02
N GLN A 417 -27.88 13.55 -0.35
CA GLN A 417 -27.46 14.69 0.44
C GLN A 417 -28.25 15.93 0.01
N GLN A 418 -28.77 16.69 0.98
CA GLN A 418 -29.59 17.88 0.73
C GLN A 418 -28.88 19.11 1.28
N GLY A 419 -28.54 20.06 0.41
CA GLY A 419 -27.83 21.27 0.80
C GLY A 419 -28.63 22.55 0.57
N ARG A 420 -28.43 23.57 1.41
CA ARG A 420 -29.01 24.92 1.31
C ARG A 420 -27.93 25.99 1.40
N GLU A 421 -27.01 25.96 0.44
CA GLU A 421 -25.76 26.74 0.47
C GLU A 421 -24.77 26.19 1.50
N ASP A 422 -24.60 24.86 1.50
CA ASP A 422 -23.76 24.12 2.43
C ASP A 422 -22.35 23.93 1.89
N ALA A 423 -21.38 23.87 2.80
CA ALA A 423 -20.01 23.50 2.51
C ALA A 423 -19.84 21.99 2.66
N ALA A 424 -19.02 21.35 1.83
CA ALA A 424 -18.69 19.95 2.02
C ALA A 424 -17.28 19.60 1.53
N VAL A 425 -16.81 18.42 1.94
CA VAL A 425 -15.64 17.75 1.35
C VAL A 425 -16.10 16.45 0.71
N VAL A 426 -15.77 16.27 -0.58
CA VAL A 426 -15.93 14.97 -1.25
C VAL A 426 -14.57 14.31 -1.33
N VAL A 427 -14.49 13.10 -0.80
CA VAL A 427 -13.25 12.32 -0.81
C VAL A 427 -13.36 11.25 -1.87
N VAL A 428 -12.42 11.25 -2.80
CA VAL A 428 -12.29 10.27 -3.88
C VAL A 428 -10.90 9.67 -3.75
N ASP A 429 -10.80 8.36 -3.78
CA ASP A 429 -9.50 7.73 -3.68
C ASP A 429 -8.62 7.92 -4.93
N SER A 430 -7.41 7.41 -4.87
CA SER A 430 -6.43 7.55 -5.94
C SER A 430 -6.79 6.80 -7.25
N LEU A 431 -7.71 5.82 -7.23
CA LEU A 431 -8.28 5.18 -8.43
C LEU A 431 -9.49 5.91 -8.99
N GLY A 432 -9.98 6.91 -8.27
CA GLY A 432 -11.20 7.58 -8.62
C GLY A 432 -12.44 6.91 -8.05
N ILE A 433 -12.41 6.09 -7.01
CA ILE A 433 -13.66 5.60 -6.41
C ILE A 433 -14.10 6.59 -5.33
N PRO A 434 -15.34 7.11 -5.38
CA PRO A 434 -15.83 8.01 -4.35
C PRO A 434 -15.91 7.28 -3.01
N MET A 435 -15.32 7.86 -1.96
CA MET A 435 -15.27 7.29 -0.62
C MET A 435 -16.28 7.97 0.31
N ARG A 436 -16.23 9.30 0.42
CA ARG A 436 -16.98 10.08 1.42
C ARG A 436 -17.58 11.36 0.85
N PHE A 437 -18.66 11.81 1.48
CA PHE A 437 -19.27 13.13 1.29
C PHE A 437 -19.56 13.69 2.68
N LEU A 438 -18.88 14.78 3.06
CA LEU A 438 -18.87 15.31 4.42
C LEU A 438 -19.34 16.77 4.39
N ASP A 439 -20.63 16.99 4.61
CA ASP A 439 -21.27 18.31 4.51
C ASP A 439 -21.51 19.01 5.86
N SER A 440 -21.78 20.31 5.75
CA SER A 440 -22.49 21.07 6.77
C SER A 440 -23.99 20.89 6.62
N ASP A 441 -24.73 21.05 7.71
CA ASP A 441 -26.19 21.09 7.74
C ASP A 441 -26.68 22.41 8.35
N GLY A 442 -27.44 23.16 7.57
CA GLY A 442 -27.91 24.47 7.99
C GLY A 442 -28.75 25.21 6.94
N ASP A 443 -29.08 26.44 7.29
CA ASP A 443 -29.72 27.42 6.40
C ASP A 443 -28.83 28.67 6.23
N ALA A 444 -27.58 28.61 6.71
CA ALA A 444 -26.62 29.69 6.53
C ALA A 444 -25.86 29.49 5.23
N ASN A 445 -25.37 30.59 4.66
CA ASN A 445 -24.52 30.52 3.47
C ASN A 445 -23.11 30.12 3.92
N ALA A 446 -22.79 28.84 3.78
CA ALA A 446 -21.50 28.25 4.07
C ALA A 446 -20.79 27.85 2.76
N ALA A 447 -19.51 28.22 2.66
CA ALA A 447 -18.67 27.79 1.54
C ALA A 447 -17.35 27.23 2.08
N GLY A 448 -16.91 26.10 1.54
CA GLY A 448 -15.60 25.49 1.80
C GLY A 448 -14.62 25.90 0.72
N PHE A 449 -13.79 26.91 0.98
CA PHE A 449 -12.91 27.49 -0.04
C PHE A 449 -11.62 26.70 -0.26
N ASP A 450 -11.14 26.00 0.77
CA ASP A 450 -9.93 25.20 0.68
C ASP A 450 -9.93 24.04 1.66
N VAL A 451 -9.17 23.00 1.35
CA VAL A 451 -9.00 21.80 2.17
C VAL A 451 -7.53 21.43 2.26
N ALA A 452 -7.08 21.04 3.45
CA ALA A 452 -5.78 20.40 3.66
C ALA A 452 -6.01 18.98 4.18
N ALA A 453 -5.30 18.02 3.60
CA ALA A 453 -5.41 16.60 3.89
C ALA A 453 -4.02 15.94 3.82
N PRO A 454 -3.12 16.24 4.79
CA PRO A 454 -1.80 15.60 4.85
C PRO A 454 -1.87 14.08 5.09
N GLY A 455 -3.03 13.57 5.48
CA GLY A 455 -3.28 12.16 5.72
C GLY A 455 -4.76 11.91 6.05
N ARG A 456 -5.14 10.64 6.10
CA ARG A 456 -6.50 10.22 6.50
C ARG A 456 -6.86 10.56 7.95
N ASP A 457 -5.86 10.75 8.80
CA ASP A 457 -6.08 11.04 10.23
C ASP A 457 -6.25 12.52 10.54
N LEU A 458 -6.06 13.40 9.55
CA LEU A 458 -6.23 14.83 9.70
C LEU A 458 -6.65 15.45 8.37
N GLN A 459 -7.88 15.95 8.31
CA GLN A 459 -8.29 16.88 7.25
C GLN A 459 -8.89 18.14 7.83
N ILE A 460 -8.75 19.23 7.08
CA ILE A 460 -9.17 20.55 7.52
C ILE A 460 -9.85 21.25 6.37
N LEU A 461 -11.12 21.59 6.57
CA LEU A 461 -11.86 22.46 5.66
C LEU A 461 -11.89 23.87 6.23
N VAL A 462 -11.61 24.86 5.39
CA VAL A 462 -11.75 26.27 5.77
C VAL A 462 -12.66 27.03 4.82
N GLY A 463 -13.28 28.09 5.34
CA GLY A 463 -14.03 28.98 4.48
C GLY A 463 -14.72 30.12 5.19
N GLY A 464 -15.91 30.46 4.69
CA GLY A 464 -16.75 31.53 5.21
C GLY A 464 -18.19 31.08 5.45
N VAL A 465 -18.80 31.60 6.51
CA VAL A 465 -20.20 31.37 6.86
C VAL A 465 -20.92 32.70 7.13
N VAL A 466 -22.14 32.87 6.61
CA VAL A 466 -22.97 34.04 6.89
C VAL A 466 -24.44 33.66 6.89
N GLY A 467 -25.19 34.08 7.91
CA GLY A 467 -26.58 33.70 8.04
C GLY A 467 -27.19 34.05 9.38
N THR A 468 -28.52 34.06 9.43
CA THR A 468 -29.28 34.30 10.67
C THR A 468 -29.56 33.01 11.46
N THR A 469 -29.25 31.86 10.88
CA THR A 469 -29.34 30.51 11.44
C THR A 469 -27.93 29.95 11.70
N GLY A 470 -27.83 28.95 12.57
CA GLY A 470 -26.56 28.26 12.77
C GLY A 470 -26.24 27.34 11.60
N GLU A 471 -24.95 27.11 11.41
CA GLU A 471 -24.40 26.10 10.51
C GLU A 471 -23.83 24.97 11.35
N LEU A 472 -24.09 23.71 11.01
CA LEU A 472 -23.59 22.56 11.76
C LEU A 472 -22.58 21.79 10.92
N PHE A 473 -21.34 21.78 11.37
CA PHE A 473 -20.32 20.87 10.84
C PHE A 473 -20.41 19.59 11.68
N GLY A 474 -21.19 18.61 11.22
CA GLY A 474 -21.56 17.44 12.03
C GLY A 474 -22.29 17.86 13.32
N LEU A 475 -21.70 17.59 14.49
CA LEU A 475 -22.26 18.04 15.79
C LEU A 475 -21.67 19.37 16.28
N ARG A 476 -20.82 20.04 15.49
CA ARG A 476 -20.07 21.23 15.91
C ARG A 476 -20.73 22.49 15.35
N PRO A 477 -21.36 23.30 16.20
CA PRO A 477 -22.10 24.46 15.73
C PRO A 477 -21.19 25.66 15.43
N VAL A 478 -21.40 26.24 14.27
CA VAL A 478 -20.94 27.58 13.92
C VAL A 478 -22.14 28.52 14.06
N ALA A 479 -22.14 29.30 15.14
CA ALA A 479 -23.28 30.16 15.46
C ALA A 479 -23.55 31.21 14.35
N PRO A 480 -24.81 31.68 14.21
CA PRO A 480 -25.19 32.67 13.20
C PRO A 480 -24.40 33.97 13.33
N SER A 481 -24.31 34.68 12.21
CA SER A 481 -23.76 36.02 12.13
C SER A 481 -24.25 36.75 10.88
N VAL A 482 -24.60 38.02 11.06
CA VAL A 482 -24.95 38.93 9.94
C VAL A 482 -23.72 39.34 9.13
N ASP A 483 -22.56 39.44 9.78
CA ASP A 483 -21.28 39.61 9.11
C ASP A 483 -20.71 38.23 8.77
N ARG A 484 -20.07 38.09 7.61
CA ARG A 484 -19.41 36.84 7.23
C ARG A 484 -18.32 36.48 8.24
N LYS A 485 -18.28 35.25 8.72
CA LYS A 485 -17.26 34.75 9.64
C LYS A 485 -16.40 33.70 8.96
N ALA A 486 -15.09 33.79 9.18
CA ALA A 486 -14.18 32.72 8.84
C ALA A 486 -14.44 31.53 9.77
N TYR A 487 -14.38 30.32 9.23
CA TYR A 487 -14.41 29.08 10.00
C TYR A 487 -13.30 28.13 9.56
N LEU A 488 -12.88 27.29 10.49
CA LEU A 488 -12.04 26.12 10.26
C LEU A 488 -12.74 24.92 10.88
N ALA A 489 -12.94 23.87 10.10
CA ALA A 489 -13.60 22.65 10.51
C ALA A 489 -12.61 21.47 10.34
N VAL A 490 -12.32 20.78 11.44
CA VAL A 490 -11.36 19.66 11.48
C VAL A 490 -12.11 18.35 11.37
N LEU A 491 -11.67 17.49 10.47
CA LEU A 491 -12.16 16.16 10.19
C LEU A 491 -11.12 15.16 10.69
N ASP A 492 -11.42 14.48 11.79
CA ASP A 492 -10.59 13.38 12.31
C ASP A 492 -11.49 12.14 12.54
N PRO A 493 -10.94 10.92 12.40
CA PRO A 493 -11.68 9.71 12.73
C PRO A 493 -12.16 9.71 14.20
N PRO A 494 -13.34 9.13 14.52
CA PRO A 494 -13.81 8.98 15.90
C PRO A 494 -12.80 8.17 16.72
N GLU A 495 -12.63 8.50 18.00
CA GLU A 495 -11.67 7.82 18.89
C GLU A 495 -11.91 6.31 19.01
N ASP A 496 -13.13 5.85 18.77
CA ASP A 496 -13.53 4.44 18.84
C ASP A 496 -13.64 3.77 17.47
N GLN A 497 -13.25 4.45 16.38
CA GLN A 497 -13.22 3.86 15.05
C GLN A 497 -12.08 2.85 14.94
N GLN A 498 -12.39 1.68 14.38
CA GLN A 498 -11.44 0.61 14.14
C GLN A 498 -11.66 0.00 12.77
N SER A 499 -10.61 -0.61 12.22
CA SER A 499 -10.67 -1.36 10.98
C SER A 499 -11.22 -2.76 11.23
N TYR A 500 -12.24 -3.14 10.48
CA TYR A 500 -12.89 -4.45 10.57
C TYR A 500 -12.82 -5.21 9.25
N LEU A 501 -12.74 -6.53 9.36
CA LEU A 501 -13.05 -7.51 8.34
C LEU A 501 -14.51 -7.94 8.54
N LEU A 502 -15.33 -7.74 7.52
CA LEU A 502 -16.74 -8.09 7.52
C LEU A 502 -17.01 -9.21 6.54
N SER A 503 -17.67 -10.26 7.01
CA SER A 503 -18.13 -11.36 6.17
C SER A 503 -19.62 -11.63 6.38
N LEU A 504 -20.28 -12.04 5.30
CA LEU A 504 -21.68 -12.42 5.35
C LEU A 504 -21.82 -13.82 5.95
N PRO A 505 -22.87 -14.08 6.75
CA PRO A 505 -23.14 -15.40 7.31
C PRO A 505 -23.49 -16.43 6.23
N ASP A 506 -23.99 -15.98 5.08
CA ASP A 506 -24.16 -16.79 3.87
C ASP A 506 -23.08 -16.39 2.84
N PRO A 507 -22.08 -17.25 2.56
CA PRO A 507 -21.01 -16.94 1.62
C PRO A 507 -21.50 -16.81 0.17
N ASP A 508 -22.69 -17.33 -0.16
CA ASP A 508 -23.25 -17.23 -1.51
C ASP A 508 -23.92 -15.87 -1.79
N GLN A 509 -24.17 -15.07 -0.76
CA GLN A 509 -24.80 -13.76 -0.89
C GLN A 509 -23.84 -12.73 -1.52
N GLU A 510 -24.38 -11.86 -2.39
CA GLU A 510 -23.60 -10.79 -3.03
C GLU A 510 -23.18 -9.71 -2.02
N LEU A 511 -21.93 -9.27 -2.12
CA LEU A 511 -21.36 -8.25 -1.23
C LEU A 511 -22.00 -6.86 -1.40
N GLU A 512 -22.77 -6.63 -2.47
CA GLU A 512 -23.44 -5.35 -2.71
C GLU A 512 -24.38 -4.98 -1.55
N VAL A 513 -25.12 -5.94 -1.00
CA VAL A 513 -26.02 -5.71 0.14
C VAL A 513 -25.24 -5.31 1.39
N LEU A 514 -24.07 -5.92 1.62
CA LEU A 514 -23.19 -5.59 2.73
C LEU A 514 -22.62 -4.18 2.56
N VAL A 515 -22.12 -3.84 1.37
CA VAL A 515 -21.61 -2.49 1.06
C VAL A 515 -22.72 -1.44 1.21
N GLN A 516 -23.94 -1.72 0.75
CA GLN A 516 -25.09 -0.82 0.96
C GLN A 516 -25.41 -0.66 2.45
N SER A 517 -25.36 -1.73 3.24
CA SER A 517 -25.61 -1.68 4.69
C SER A 517 -24.53 -0.87 5.40
N ILE A 518 -23.26 -1.08 5.06
CA ILE A 518 -22.14 -0.30 5.58
C ILE A 518 -22.33 1.18 5.20
N ASN A 519 -22.62 1.50 3.93
CA ASN A 519 -22.84 2.87 3.48
C ASN A 519 -24.06 3.54 4.15
N GLN A 520 -25.12 2.80 4.45
CA GLN A 520 -26.31 3.32 5.16
C GLN A 520 -26.02 3.67 6.62
N LEU A 521 -25.12 2.93 7.25
CA LEU A 521 -24.57 3.28 8.56
C LEU A 521 -23.42 4.28 8.44
N GLU A 522 -23.14 4.72 7.22
CA GLU A 522 -22.09 5.66 6.91
C GLU A 522 -20.71 5.08 7.34
N GLY A 523 -20.55 3.76 7.34
CA GLY A 523 -19.27 3.08 7.52
C GLY A 523 -18.38 3.22 6.29
N GLU A 524 -17.07 3.14 6.48
CA GLU A 524 -16.11 3.42 5.41
C GLU A 524 -15.50 2.15 4.84
N VAL A 525 -16.03 1.69 3.70
CA VAL A 525 -15.44 0.58 2.94
C VAL A 525 -14.14 1.02 2.27
N TYR A 526 -13.04 0.34 2.58
CA TYR A 526 -11.74 0.56 1.95
C TYR A 526 -11.18 -0.68 1.24
N ARG A 527 -11.78 -1.87 1.39
CA ARG A 527 -11.40 -3.05 0.60
C ARG A 527 -12.59 -3.97 0.37
N VAL A 528 -12.69 -4.55 -0.82
CA VAL A 528 -13.66 -5.62 -1.12
C VAL A 528 -12.87 -6.74 -1.77
N ILE A 529 -12.93 -7.92 -1.16
CA ILE A 529 -12.31 -9.14 -1.68
C ILE A 529 -13.47 -10.07 -2.05
N ASP A 530 -13.67 -10.27 -3.34
CA ASP A 530 -14.73 -11.14 -3.88
C ASP A 530 -14.12 -12.23 -4.78
N ASN A 531 -14.01 -13.44 -4.23
CA ASN A 531 -13.59 -14.63 -4.95
C ASN A 531 -14.44 -15.83 -4.49
N PRO A 532 -15.65 -16.00 -5.06
CA PRO A 532 -16.62 -17.00 -4.62
C PRO A 532 -16.11 -18.43 -4.83
N ASP A 533 -15.35 -18.69 -5.88
CA ASP A 533 -14.79 -20.01 -6.19
C ASP A 533 -13.84 -20.53 -5.10
N ARG A 534 -13.36 -19.64 -4.23
CA ARG A 534 -12.44 -19.93 -3.13
C ARG A 534 -13.04 -19.67 -1.74
N ASN A 535 -14.37 -19.51 -1.65
CA ASN A 535 -15.08 -19.13 -0.42
C ASN A 535 -14.52 -17.86 0.25
N LEU A 536 -13.97 -16.93 -0.55
CA LEU A 536 -13.32 -15.73 -0.05
C LEU A 536 -14.16 -14.50 -0.42
N ARG A 537 -15.08 -14.14 0.47
CA ARG A 537 -15.95 -12.97 0.34
C ARG A 537 -15.94 -12.16 1.60
N LEU A 538 -15.26 -11.01 1.56
CA LEU A 538 -15.21 -10.10 2.69
C LEU A 538 -15.08 -8.65 2.23
N VAL A 539 -15.56 -7.76 3.10
CA VAL A 539 -15.44 -6.31 2.96
C VAL A 539 -14.61 -5.84 4.15
N SER A 540 -13.62 -5.00 3.91
CA SER A 540 -12.91 -4.31 4.98
C SER A 540 -13.43 -2.89 5.08
N ALA A 541 -13.81 -2.49 6.30
CA ALA A 541 -14.36 -1.18 6.55
C ALA A 541 -13.91 -0.62 7.90
N ASP A 542 -13.80 0.70 7.99
CA ASP A 542 -13.58 1.40 9.25
C ASP A 542 -14.91 1.81 9.87
N LEU A 543 -15.12 1.33 11.09
CA LEU A 543 -16.39 1.42 11.80
C LEU A 543 -16.16 1.84 13.25
N THR A 544 -17.07 2.66 13.76
CA THR A 544 -17.20 2.94 15.19
C THR A 544 -17.75 1.73 15.94
N THR A 545 -17.67 1.75 17.27
CA THR A 545 -18.20 0.68 18.14
C THR A 545 -19.71 0.49 17.93
N GLU A 546 -20.44 1.59 17.71
CA GLU A 546 -21.89 1.57 17.47
C GLU A 546 -22.22 0.93 16.11
N GLN A 547 -21.58 1.40 15.03
CA GLN A 547 -21.77 0.85 13.67
C GLN A 547 -21.45 -0.65 13.62
N ALA A 548 -20.32 -1.05 14.22
CA ALA A 548 -19.95 -2.46 14.34
C ALA A 548 -21.00 -3.26 15.13
N GLY A 549 -21.54 -2.69 16.20
CA GLY A 549 -22.61 -3.28 17.00
C GLY A 549 -23.93 -3.45 16.24
N GLU A 550 -24.28 -2.53 15.35
CA GLU A 550 -25.46 -2.63 14.49
C GLU A 550 -25.30 -3.68 13.39
N LEU A 551 -24.15 -3.72 12.72
CA LEU A 551 -23.86 -4.75 11.71
C LEU A 551 -23.82 -6.15 12.35
N ALA A 552 -23.26 -6.27 13.56
CA ALA A 552 -23.29 -7.53 14.31
C ALA A 552 -24.72 -7.97 14.66
N GLN A 553 -25.60 -7.04 15.03
CA GLN A 553 -27.02 -7.33 15.29
C GLN A 553 -27.77 -7.75 14.01
N ALA A 554 -27.34 -7.27 12.85
CA ALA A 554 -27.82 -7.70 11.55
C ALA A 554 -27.29 -9.09 11.13
N GLY A 555 -26.44 -9.72 11.95
CA GLY A 555 -25.89 -11.07 11.72
C GLY A 555 -24.63 -11.09 10.86
N ILE A 556 -24.03 -9.94 10.58
CA ILE A 556 -22.75 -9.83 9.87
C ILE A 556 -21.63 -10.23 10.84
N SER A 557 -20.67 -11.03 10.40
CA SER A 557 -19.49 -11.36 11.21
C SER A 557 -18.48 -10.24 11.10
N LEU A 558 -17.94 -9.79 12.24
CA LEU A 558 -16.94 -8.73 12.30
C LEU A 558 -15.72 -9.21 13.08
N GLU A 559 -14.55 -9.01 12.50
CA GLU A 559 -13.26 -9.26 13.13
C GLU A 559 -12.36 -8.03 12.94
N LEU A 560 -11.41 -7.78 13.84
CA LEU A 560 -10.49 -6.64 13.66
C LEU A 560 -9.53 -6.91 12.51
N ASP A 561 -9.43 -5.95 11.59
CA ASP A 561 -8.37 -5.95 10.58
C ASP A 561 -7.08 -5.41 11.20
N ARG A 562 -6.40 -6.27 11.96
CA ARG A 562 -5.23 -5.89 12.75
C ARG A 562 -4.07 -5.44 11.85
N VAL A 563 -3.29 -4.51 12.38
CA VAL A 563 -2.05 -4.06 11.76
C VAL A 563 -0.98 -5.15 11.82
N LEU A 564 -0.33 -5.37 10.68
CA LEU A 564 0.88 -6.18 10.51
C LEU A 564 2.09 -5.23 10.36
N VAL A 565 3.22 -5.67 10.90
CA VAL A 565 4.51 -4.97 10.79
C VAL A 565 5.58 -5.90 10.22
N PRO A 566 6.61 -5.35 9.53
CA PRO A 566 7.80 -6.11 9.20
C PRO A 566 8.52 -6.57 10.47
N ASP A 567 9.01 -7.80 10.47
CA ASP A 567 9.57 -8.46 11.64
C ASP A 567 11.13 -8.42 11.69
N GLY A 568 11.69 -7.31 11.23
CA GLY A 568 13.13 -7.08 11.15
C GLY A 568 13.47 -5.62 11.38
N GLN A 569 14.63 -5.36 11.97
CA GLN A 569 15.21 -4.03 12.07
C GLN A 569 16.59 -4.00 11.41
N VAL A 570 16.84 -2.92 10.68
CA VAL A 570 18.15 -2.59 10.11
C VAL A 570 19.15 -2.34 11.24
N GLY A 571 20.27 -3.02 11.19
CA GLY A 571 21.36 -2.98 12.17
C GLY A 571 22.62 -2.32 11.62
N ASN A 572 23.44 -1.74 12.51
CA ASN A 572 24.72 -1.14 12.15
C ASN A 572 25.76 -2.24 11.80
N PRO A 573 26.29 -2.29 10.56
CA PRO A 573 27.27 -3.29 10.16
C PRO A 573 28.60 -3.23 10.95
N ALA A 574 28.87 -2.15 11.69
CA ALA A 574 30.05 -2.00 12.54
C ALA A 574 29.96 -2.67 13.94
N GLY A 575 28.83 -3.33 14.28
CA GLY A 575 28.56 -3.88 15.62
C GLY A 575 29.16 -5.26 15.98
N GLY A 576 29.69 -6.02 15.01
CA GLY A 576 30.17 -7.43 15.17
C GLY A 576 29.02 -8.46 15.26
N ALA A 577 29.11 -9.72 14.83
CA ALA A 577 30.21 -10.62 14.42
C ALA A 577 30.57 -10.57 12.90
N PRO A 578 31.80 -10.98 12.49
CA PRO A 578 32.28 -10.90 11.10
C PRO A 578 31.56 -11.86 10.13
N ALA A 579 31.70 -11.54 8.84
CA ALA A 579 30.92 -12.05 7.71
C ALA A 579 30.68 -13.57 7.64
N GLY A 580 29.43 -13.94 7.35
CA GLY A 580 29.00 -15.27 6.92
C GLY A 580 28.50 -16.25 7.99
N TRP A 581 28.42 -15.87 9.28
CA TRP A 581 28.03 -16.82 10.35
C TRP A 581 26.64 -17.45 10.13
N ALA A 582 25.70 -16.66 9.62
CA ALA A 582 24.32 -17.08 9.42
C ALA A 582 24.25 -18.22 8.39
N LEU A 583 24.79 -18.00 7.19
CA LEU A 583 24.86 -19.03 6.16
C LEU A 583 25.63 -20.27 6.63
N GLN A 584 26.73 -20.10 7.35
CA GLN A 584 27.51 -21.23 7.89
C GLN A 584 26.72 -22.06 8.91
N THR A 585 25.86 -21.42 9.69
CA THR A 585 24.98 -22.09 10.66
C THR A 585 23.99 -23.00 9.94
N LEU A 586 23.57 -22.65 8.71
CA LEU A 586 22.74 -23.54 7.87
C LEU A 586 23.47 -24.84 7.51
N ASN A 587 24.79 -24.82 7.32
CA ASN A 587 25.56 -26.05 7.08
C ASN A 587 25.93 -26.80 8.36
N ASN A 588 26.09 -26.12 9.50
CA ASN A 588 26.46 -26.76 10.75
C ASN A 588 26.19 -25.88 11.97
N ALA A 589 25.11 -26.16 12.69
CA ALA A 589 24.72 -25.48 13.92
C ALA A 589 25.65 -25.78 15.11
N PHE A 590 26.56 -26.76 15.04
CA PHE A 590 27.41 -27.17 16.16
C PHE A 590 28.90 -26.79 16.00
N GLY A 591 29.31 -26.30 14.82
CA GLY A 591 30.70 -26.08 14.47
C GLY A 591 31.18 -24.64 14.63
N PRO A 592 32.49 -24.40 14.78
CA PRO A 592 33.04 -23.06 14.64
C PRO A 592 32.84 -22.56 13.19
N ALA A 593 32.56 -21.27 13.05
CA ALA A 593 32.46 -20.60 11.75
C ALA A 593 33.72 -20.85 10.90
N THR A 594 33.57 -21.52 9.76
CA THR A 594 34.64 -21.86 8.81
C THR A 594 34.93 -20.74 7.81
N GLY A 595 34.02 -19.75 7.72
CA GLY A 595 34.06 -18.71 6.68
C GLY A 595 33.52 -19.16 5.32
N ILE A 596 32.95 -20.36 5.20
CA ILE A 596 32.51 -20.95 3.93
C ILE A 596 31.09 -21.48 4.08
N TYR A 597 30.21 -21.10 3.16
CA TYR A 597 28.88 -21.68 2.98
C TYR A 597 28.88 -22.57 1.73
N CYS A 598 28.32 -23.77 1.85
CA CYS A 598 28.17 -24.73 0.77
C CYS A 598 26.68 -24.99 0.53
N TYR A 599 26.25 -24.90 -0.72
CA TYR A 599 24.89 -25.16 -1.13
C TYR A 599 24.90 -26.06 -2.38
N PRO A 600 23.88 -26.90 -2.58
CA PRO A 600 23.76 -27.66 -3.81
C PRO A 600 23.37 -26.73 -4.97
N GLU A 601 24.02 -26.91 -6.11
CA GLU A 601 23.46 -26.46 -7.38
C GLU A 601 22.22 -27.32 -7.69
N THR A 602 21.10 -26.67 -7.93
CA THR A 602 19.85 -27.30 -8.31
C THR A 602 19.44 -26.85 -9.71
N CYS A 603 18.48 -27.54 -10.31
CA CYS A 603 18.15 -27.33 -11.72
C CYS A 603 16.66 -27.17 -11.98
N ARG A 604 15.81 -27.53 -11.02
CA ARG A 604 14.37 -27.33 -11.18
C ARG A 604 14.02 -25.92 -10.75
N GLN A 605 13.37 -25.18 -11.65
CA GLN A 605 12.83 -23.87 -11.33
C GLN A 605 11.83 -23.95 -10.16
N THR A 606 11.99 -23.05 -9.20
CA THR A 606 11.06 -22.82 -8.11
C THR A 606 10.43 -21.44 -8.25
N ALA A 607 9.21 -21.26 -7.77
CA ALA A 607 8.59 -19.95 -7.66
C ALA A 607 8.62 -19.46 -6.21
N LEU A 608 9.17 -18.27 -6.00
CA LEU A 608 9.14 -17.57 -4.72
C LEU A 608 8.07 -16.48 -4.76
N TYR A 609 7.06 -16.62 -3.91
CA TYR A 609 6.09 -15.58 -3.63
C TYR A 609 6.53 -14.81 -2.39
N LEU A 610 7.24 -13.70 -2.59
CA LEU A 610 7.67 -12.84 -1.50
C LEU A 610 6.55 -11.83 -1.19
N ILE A 611 5.87 -12.00 -0.07
CA ILE A 611 4.82 -11.07 0.39
C ILE A 611 5.43 -10.22 1.49
N ASP A 612 5.89 -9.03 1.11
CA ASP A 612 6.68 -8.13 1.96
C ASP A 612 6.50 -6.67 1.48
N THR A 613 7.45 -5.79 1.72
CA THR A 613 7.64 -4.53 0.97
C THR A 613 8.09 -4.83 -0.47
N GLY A 614 8.27 -3.82 -1.32
CA GLY A 614 8.77 -4.00 -2.68
C GLY A 614 10.22 -4.49 -2.73
N ILE A 615 10.68 -4.89 -3.91
CA ILE A 615 12.10 -5.16 -4.19
C ILE A 615 12.63 -4.06 -5.11
N ASP A 616 13.75 -3.45 -4.73
CA ASP A 616 14.51 -2.56 -5.62
C ASP A 616 15.54 -3.36 -6.42
N THR A 617 15.39 -3.35 -7.74
CA THR A 617 16.33 -3.99 -8.68
C THR A 617 17.23 -2.97 -9.39
N SER A 618 17.05 -1.67 -9.14
CA SER A 618 17.72 -0.60 -9.89
C SER A 618 19.24 -0.52 -9.67
N SER A 619 19.74 -1.05 -8.56
CA SER A 619 21.17 -1.12 -8.26
C SER A 619 21.94 -2.14 -9.13
N GLY A 620 21.24 -3.11 -9.74
CA GLY A 620 21.87 -4.23 -10.45
C GLY A 620 22.54 -5.26 -9.53
N PHE A 621 22.36 -5.17 -8.20
CA PHE A 621 22.95 -6.12 -7.24
C PHE A 621 22.54 -7.57 -7.54
N PHE A 622 21.25 -7.79 -7.80
CA PHE A 622 20.71 -9.12 -8.06
C PHE A 622 21.18 -9.76 -9.37
N ASP A 623 21.67 -8.98 -10.33
CA ASP A 623 22.22 -9.49 -11.60
C ASP A 623 23.46 -10.37 -11.38
N GLY A 624 24.07 -10.29 -10.19
CA GLY A 624 25.16 -11.17 -9.77
C GLY A 624 24.75 -12.63 -9.54
N ASN A 625 23.45 -12.92 -9.36
CA ASN A 625 22.95 -14.29 -9.25
C ASN A 625 22.23 -14.71 -10.55
N PRO A 626 22.85 -15.54 -11.41
CA PRO A 626 22.24 -15.97 -12.67
C PRO A 626 21.03 -16.92 -12.48
N GLY A 627 20.85 -17.50 -11.28
CA GLY A 627 19.70 -18.34 -10.96
C GLY A 627 18.43 -17.55 -10.60
N LEU A 628 18.49 -16.21 -10.54
CA LEU A 628 17.41 -15.38 -10.05
C LEU A 628 16.70 -14.61 -11.18
N GLU A 629 15.41 -14.86 -11.36
CA GLU A 629 14.54 -14.06 -12.23
C GLU A 629 13.53 -13.28 -11.37
N ILE A 630 13.62 -11.95 -11.38
CA ILE A 630 12.77 -11.08 -10.56
C ILE A 630 11.69 -10.44 -11.44
N SER A 631 10.43 -10.68 -11.12
CA SER A 631 9.30 -9.96 -11.73
C SER A 631 9.10 -8.60 -11.07
N GLU A 632 8.36 -7.69 -11.71
CA GLU A 632 7.97 -6.43 -11.07
C GLU A 632 7.21 -6.68 -9.76
N SER A 633 7.45 -5.83 -8.76
CA SER A 633 6.79 -5.92 -7.46
C SER A 633 5.33 -5.46 -7.59
N ILE A 634 4.39 -6.36 -7.30
CA ILE A 634 2.96 -6.10 -7.43
C ILE A 634 2.45 -5.46 -6.14
N VAL A 635 2.05 -4.19 -6.18
CA VAL A 635 1.53 -3.52 -4.99
C VAL A 635 0.10 -3.99 -4.66
N VAL A 636 -0.11 -4.38 -3.39
CA VAL A 636 -1.38 -4.83 -2.81
C VAL A 636 -1.88 -3.80 -1.81
N ARG A 637 -3.14 -3.38 -1.97
CA ARG A 637 -3.65 -2.15 -1.39
C ARG A 637 -5.17 -2.08 -1.56
N GLY A 638 -5.83 -1.19 -0.82
CA GLY A 638 -7.28 -1.07 -0.74
C GLY A 638 -7.95 -0.71 -2.06
N ILE A 639 -9.28 -0.77 -2.07
CA ILE A 639 -10.09 -0.10 -3.07
C ILE A 639 -9.64 1.34 -3.06
N GLY A 640 -9.14 1.77 -4.20
CA GLY A 640 -8.80 3.15 -4.36
C GLY A 640 -7.35 3.52 -4.25
N ASP A 641 -6.49 2.59 -3.89
CA ASP A 641 -5.07 2.87 -3.89
C ASP A 641 -4.52 2.61 -5.32
N PRO A 642 -3.50 3.32 -5.81
CA PRO A 642 -3.35 3.56 -7.25
C PRO A 642 -2.58 2.44 -7.98
N LEU A 643 -3.09 1.86 -9.07
CA LEU A 643 -2.51 0.77 -9.92
C LEU A 643 -1.11 1.05 -10.53
N ASP A 644 -0.04 0.86 -9.75
CA ASP A 644 1.35 0.46 -10.15
C ASP A 644 2.23 1.33 -11.10
N PRO A 645 3.57 1.56 -10.96
CA PRO A 645 4.54 1.20 -9.92
C PRO A 645 5.32 2.43 -9.34
N LEU A 646 5.61 2.39 -8.03
CA LEU A 646 6.97 2.49 -7.45
C LEU A 646 7.94 3.61 -7.94
N SER A 647 7.49 4.84 -8.15
CA SER A 647 8.40 5.99 -8.35
C SER A 647 7.98 7.21 -7.52
N GLY A 648 8.90 7.71 -6.68
CA GLY A 648 8.69 8.89 -5.82
C GLY A 648 8.44 8.61 -4.33
N TYR A 649 8.44 7.34 -3.91
CA TYR A 649 8.24 6.97 -2.50
C TYR A 649 9.56 6.95 -1.70
N ASP A 650 9.40 7.06 -0.38
CA ASP A 650 10.46 6.82 0.59
C ASP A 650 11.14 5.46 0.29
N PRO A 651 12.47 5.40 0.12
CA PRO A 651 13.17 4.14 -0.12
C PRO A 651 12.84 3.01 0.88
N THR A 652 12.32 3.33 2.06
CA THR A 652 11.78 2.37 3.03
C THR A 652 10.73 1.41 2.45
N ILE A 653 9.98 1.81 1.41
CA ILE A 653 8.98 0.94 0.76
C ILE A 653 9.58 -0.24 -0.03
N PHE A 654 10.90 -0.27 -0.20
CA PHE A 654 11.64 -1.38 -0.82
C PHE A 654 12.67 -2.01 0.11
N GLU A 655 12.97 -1.38 1.24
CA GLU A 655 14.15 -1.70 2.05
C GLU A 655 14.06 -3.13 2.59
N HIS A 656 13.01 -3.45 3.32
CA HIS A 656 12.86 -4.75 3.97
C HIS A 656 12.77 -5.90 2.93
N GLY A 657 12.10 -5.70 1.81
CA GLY A 657 11.86 -6.72 0.78
C GLY A 657 13.11 -6.98 -0.05
N THR A 658 13.91 -5.93 -0.31
CA THR A 658 15.25 -6.05 -0.90
C THR A 658 16.19 -6.81 0.02
N GLU A 659 16.20 -6.48 1.31
CA GLU A 659 17.01 -7.18 2.32
C GLU A 659 16.59 -8.65 2.43
N MET A 660 15.29 -8.93 2.48
CA MET A 660 14.71 -10.28 2.49
C MET A 660 15.19 -11.10 1.29
N LEU A 661 15.02 -10.57 0.06
CA LEU A 661 15.46 -11.29 -1.13
C LEU A 661 16.98 -11.48 -1.17
N SER A 662 17.75 -10.52 -0.66
CA SER A 662 19.21 -10.64 -0.59
C SER A 662 19.66 -11.83 0.27
N MET A 663 18.96 -12.11 1.38
CA MET A 663 19.22 -13.27 2.24
C MET A 663 18.63 -14.58 1.69
N ILE A 664 17.55 -14.52 0.91
CA ILE A 664 16.98 -15.70 0.26
C ILE A 664 17.89 -16.17 -0.88
N ALA A 665 18.25 -15.26 -1.80
CA ALA A 665 18.91 -15.61 -3.07
C ALA A 665 19.85 -14.52 -3.62
N GLY A 666 20.28 -13.54 -2.82
CA GLY A 666 21.29 -12.57 -3.27
C GLY A 666 22.65 -13.21 -3.53
N PRO A 667 23.48 -12.62 -4.42
CA PRO A 667 24.78 -13.20 -4.81
C PRO A 667 25.79 -13.32 -3.66
N ASP A 668 25.74 -12.44 -2.67
CA ASP A 668 26.70 -12.46 -1.54
C ASP A 668 26.12 -13.08 -0.27
N TYR A 669 24.81 -12.94 -0.04
CA TYR A 669 24.15 -13.26 1.24
C TYR A 669 23.05 -14.33 1.13
N GLY A 670 22.76 -14.80 -0.08
CA GLY A 670 21.66 -15.71 -0.35
C GLY A 670 21.88 -17.13 0.15
N ALA A 671 20.88 -17.70 0.82
CA ALA A 671 20.88 -19.11 1.19
C ALA A 671 20.73 -20.03 -0.04
N ALA A 672 20.03 -19.61 -1.09
CA ALA A 672 19.67 -20.41 -2.26
C ALA A 672 20.33 -19.93 -3.58
N GLN A 673 21.61 -19.53 -3.53
CA GLN A 673 22.33 -18.98 -4.68
C GLN A 673 22.36 -19.94 -5.90
N GLY A 674 22.56 -21.24 -5.67
CA GLY A 674 22.59 -22.26 -6.72
C GLY A 674 21.22 -22.77 -7.18
N THR A 675 20.13 -22.11 -6.80
CA THR A 675 18.77 -22.55 -7.13
C THR A 675 18.12 -21.63 -8.15
N PRO A 676 17.57 -22.18 -9.27
CA PRO A 676 16.77 -21.39 -10.19
C PRO A 676 15.45 -20.95 -9.52
N ILE A 677 15.28 -19.65 -9.32
CA ILE A 677 14.17 -19.04 -8.59
C ILE A 677 13.53 -17.95 -9.44
N LYS A 678 12.22 -18.09 -9.68
CA LYS A 678 11.37 -17.02 -10.21
C LYS A 678 10.67 -16.31 -9.07
N VAL A 679 10.99 -15.05 -8.86
CA VAL A 679 10.41 -14.23 -7.78
C VAL A 679 9.22 -13.45 -8.30
N VAL A 680 8.11 -13.55 -7.57
CA VAL A 680 6.94 -12.69 -7.71
C VAL A 680 6.72 -12.03 -6.35
N ASN A 681 6.97 -10.72 -6.27
CA ASN A 681 6.78 -9.97 -5.05
C ASN A 681 5.38 -9.36 -5.00
N TYR A 682 4.74 -9.45 -3.84
CA TYR A 682 3.54 -8.70 -3.51
C TYR A 682 3.86 -7.70 -2.41
N ASN A 683 3.94 -6.42 -2.79
CA ASN A 683 4.19 -5.34 -1.85
C ASN A 683 2.92 -5.03 -1.05
N ILE A 684 2.82 -5.52 0.18
CA ILE A 684 1.72 -5.23 1.11
C ILE A 684 1.99 -3.98 1.96
N TYR A 685 3.17 -3.36 1.87
CA TYR A 685 3.58 -2.17 2.61
C TYR A 685 3.80 -0.96 1.67
N PRO A 686 2.75 -0.45 1.01
CA PRO A 686 2.89 0.66 0.06
C PRO A 686 3.45 1.94 0.71
N ASP A 687 3.26 2.12 2.03
CA ASP A 687 3.76 3.26 2.81
C ASP A 687 4.97 2.92 3.72
N GLY A 688 5.55 1.72 3.56
CA GLY A 688 6.83 1.32 4.15
C GLY A 688 6.82 0.84 5.61
N ASN A 689 5.82 1.20 6.42
CA ASN A 689 5.88 0.97 7.87
C ASN A 689 4.89 -0.06 8.43
N THR A 690 3.68 -0.15 7.87
CA THR A 690 2.59 -0.99 8.41
C THR A 690 1.66 -1.43 7.29
N THR A 691 0.95 -2.54 7.52
CA THR A 691 -0.13 -3.01 6.63
C THR A 691 -1.24 -3.68 7.43
N THR A 692 -2.26 -4.25 6.78
CA THR A 692 -3.39 -4.90 7.44
C THR A 692 -3.54 -6.37 7.03
N ILE A 693 -4.27 -7.16 7.82
CA ILE A 693 -4.54 -8.56 7.49
C ILE A 693 -5.29 -8.69 6.16
N SER A 694 -6.25 -7.80 5.85
CA SER A 694 -6.93 -7.89 4.55
C SER A 694 -6.00 -7.66 3.35
N ALA A 695 -4.93 -6.86 3.50
CA ALA A 695 -3.91 -6.74 2.46
C ALA A 695 -3.14 -8.06 2.29
N LEU A 696 -2.79 -8.73 3.39
CA LEU A 696 -2.19 -10.07 3.35
C LEU A 696 -3.11 -11.10 2.69
N ILE A 697 -4.41 -11.11 3.02
CA ILE A 697 -5.40 -12.01 2.40
C ILE A 697 -5.43 -11.82 0.88
N GLU A 698 -5.48 -10.56 0.44
CA GLU A 698 -5.50 -10.22 -0.98
C GLU A 698 -4.20 -10.63 -1.68
N ALA A 699 -3.04 -10.37 -1.06
CA ALA A 699 -1.74 -10.77 -1.58
C ALA A 699 -1.65 -12.29 -1.78
N VAL A 700 -2.02 -13.08 -0.76
CA VAL A 700 -2.05 -14.55 -0.82
C VAL A 700 -3.01 -15.01 -1.92
N SER A 701 -4.20 -14.42 -2.02
CA SER A 701 -5.19 -14.78 -3.04
C SER A 701 -4.70 -14.49 -4.47
N ARG A 702 -4.05 -13.33 -4.69
CA ARG A 702 -3.45 -12.97 -5.97
C ARG A 702 -2.26 -13.87 -6.32
N ALA A 703 -1.39 -14.16 -5.35
CA ALA A 703 -0.27 -15.07 -5.49
C ALA A 703 -0.73 -16.50 -5.86
N ASN A 704 -1.78 -17.00 -5.21
CA ASN A 704 -2.42 -18.27 -5.55
C ASN A 704 -2.89 -18.30 -7.01
N THR A 705 -3.57 -17.24 -7.46
CA THR A 705 -4.00 -17.12 -8.87
C THR A 705 -2.81 -17.11 -9.82
N HIS A 706 -1.79 -16.30 -9.53
CA HIS A 706 -0.58 -16.24 -10.35
C HIS A 706 0.10 -17.60 -10.45
N LYS A 707 0.20 -18.34 -9.35
CA LYS A 707 0.80 -19.68 -9.31
C LYS A 707 0.04 -20.68 -10.15
N SER A 708 -1.28 -20.76 -9.98
CA SER A 708 -2.12 -21.68 -10.74
C SER A 708 -2.10 -21.43 -12.24
N VAL A 709 -1.91 -20.18 -12.67
CA VAL A 709 -1.91 -19.80 -14.09
C VAL A 709 -0.52 -19.89 -14.74
N ASN A 710 0.52 -19.39 -14.07
CA ASN A 710 1.84 -19.18 -14.68
C ASN A 710 2.89 -20.21 -14.27
N HIS A 711 2.68 -20.90 -13.15
CA HIS A 711 3.69 -21.76 -12.52
C HIS A 711 3.09 -23.10 -12.06
N LEU A 712 2.11 -23.64 -12.79
CA LEU A 712 1.33 -24.81 -12.37
C LEU A 712 2.22 -26.00 -11.91
N TYR A 713 3.31 -26.25 -12.64
CA TYR A 713 4.24 -27.36 -12.40
C TYR A 713 5.59 -26.91 -11.83
N ASP A 714 5.71 -25.70 -11.31
CA ASP A 714 6.90 -25.30 -10.56
C ASP A 714 6.59 -25.45 -9.07
N PRO A 715 7.44 -26.11 -8.26
CA PRO A 715 7.26 -26.07 -6.81
C PRO A 715 7.43 -24.63 -6.31
N ALA A 716 6.71 -24.25 -5.25
CA ALA A 716 6.71 -22.88 -4.77
C ALA A 716 6.75 -22.74 -3.26
N ALA A 717 7.34 -21.64 -2.82
CA ALA A 717 7.33 -21.18 -1.45
C ALA A 717 6.75 -19.77 -1.35
N PHE A 718 5.89 -19.54 -0.35
CA PHE A 718 5.39 -18.23 0.03
C PHE A 718 6.15 -17.77 1.26
N CYS A 719 6.79 -16.60 1.19
CA CYS A 719 7.53 -16.02 2.30
C CYS A 719 6.77 -14.81 2.83
N ILE A 720 6.28 -14.91 4.08
CA ILE A 720 5.52 -13.86 4.76
C ILE A 720 6.26 -13.49 6.05
N ALA A 721 7.12 -12.48 5.96
CA ALA A 721 7.94 -11.99 7.08
C ALA A 721 7.25 -10.83 7.81
N SER A 722 5.99 -11.04 8.16
CA SER A 722 5.12 -10.05 8.79
C SER A 722 4.30 -10.68 9.89
N SER A 723 4.08 -9.97 10.98
CA SER A 723 3.23 -10.43 12.07
C SER A 723 2.47 -9.29 12.71
N SER A 724 1.32 -9.63 13.29
CA SER A 724 0.49 -8.68 14.01
C SER A 724 1.18 -8.19 15.27
N ALA A 725 1.03 -6.89 15.56
CA ALA A 725 1.58 -6.29 16.77
C ALA A 725 0.78 -6.69 18.04
N THR A 726 -0.49 -7.06 17.87
CA THR A 726 -1.42 -7.45 18.94
C THR A 726 -1.86 -8.91 18.79
N PRO A 727 -2.03 -9.66 19.88
CA PRO A 727 -2.42 -11.06 19.81
C PRO A 727 -3.84 -11.25 19.25
N GLY A 728 -4.02 -12.33 18.50
CA GLY A 728 -5.29 -12.84 18.00
C GLY A 728 -5.08 -13.87 16.88
N ALA A 729 -6.03 -14.78 16.74
CA ALA A 729 -6.00 -15.84 15.73
C ALA A 729 -6.27 -15.29 14.32
N SER A 730 -5.75 -15.97 13.31
CA SER A 730 -5.98 -15.65 11.90
C SER A 730 -7.47 -15.65 11.56
N PRO A 731 -7.97 -14.64 10.81
CA PRO A 731 -9.37 -14.58 10.42
C PRO A 731 -9.70 -15.65 9.39
N ALA A 732 -10.96 -16.08 9.33
CA ALA A 732 -11.42 -17.15 8.44
C ALA A 732 -11.09 -16.91 6.95
N GLY A 733 -11.02 -15.65 6.52
CA GLY A 733 -10.60 -15.28 5.16
C GLY A 733 -9.12 -15.59 4.88
N LEU A 734 -8.23 -15.33 5.83
CA LEU A 734 -6.81 -15.67 5.69
C LEU A 734 -6.60 -17.19 5.77
N GLU A 735 -7.30 -17.84 6.69
CA GLU A 735 -7.36 -19.29 6.80
C GLU A 735 -7.75 -19.94 5.47
N SER A 736 -8.85 -19.49 4.86
CA SER A 736 -9.33 -20.00 3.57
C SER A 736 -8.32 -19.77 2.43
N ALA A 737 -7.69 -18.59 2.39
CA ALA A 737 -6.69 -18.26 1.39
C ALA A 737 -5.45 -19.17 1.50
N ILE A 738 -4.97 -19.43 2.72
CA ILE A 738 -3.82 -20.31 2.98
C ILE A 738 -4.19 -21.79 2.76
N ASP A 739 -5.37 -22.24 3.19
CA ASP A 739 -5.82 -23.61 2.97
C ASP A 739 -5.94 -23.93 1.47
N TYR A 740 -6.32 -22.94 0.66
CA TYR A 740 -6.27 -23.03 -0.81
C TYR A 740 -4.83 -23.10 -1.34
N THR A 741 -3.90 -22.31 -0.77
CA THR A 741 -2.46 -22.39 -1.09
C THR A 741 -1.91 -23.81 -0.88
N LEU A 742 -2.27 -24.43 0.24
CA LEU A 742 -1.72 -25.73 0.64
C LEU A 742 -2.33 -26.89 -0.16
N SER A 743 -3.64 -26.88 -0.36
CA SER A 743 -4.40 -28.04 -0.87
C SER A 743 -4.68 -28.01 -2.37
N SER A 744 -4.73 -26.83 -2.99
CA SER A 744 -5.07 -26.66 -4.42
C SER A 744 -3.93 -26.09 -5.23
N VAL A 745 -3.14 -25.18 -4.65
CA VAL A 745 -1.98 -24.56 -5.32
C VAL A 745 -0.69 -25.37 -5.09
N TYR A 746 -0.64 -26.18 -4.03
CA TYR A 746 0.51 -26.99 -3.62
C TYR A 746 1.78 -26.17 -3.43
N ALA A 747 1.70 -25.11 -2.63
CA ALA A 747 2.86 -24.28 -2.27
C ALA A 747 3.11 -24.30 -0.75
N THR A 748 4.38 -24.35 -0.35
CA THR A 748 4.78 -24.31 1.07
C THR A 748 4.74 -22.87 1.56
N VAL A 749 4.27 -22.62 2.78
CA VAL A 749 4.19 -21.26 3.35
C VAL A 749 5.16 -21.14 4.50
N LEU A 750 5.98 -20.09 4.52
CA LEU A 750 6.85 -19.76 5.64
C LEU A 750 6.40 -18.43 6.24
N VAL A 751 6.18 -18.44 7.55
CA VAL A 751 5.76 -17.26 8.32
C VAL A 751 6.78 -16.95 9.41
N SER A 752 6.96 -15.66 9.66
CA SER A 752 7.73 -15.15 10.79
C SER A 752 7.04 -15.49 12.12
N ALA A 753 7.80 -15.91 13.15
CA ALA A 753 7.26 -16.10 14.50
C ALA A 753 6.87 -14.77 15.17
N GLY A 754 7.44 -13.66 14.70
CA GLY A 754 7.19 -12.32 15.18
C GLY A 754 8.10 -11.87 16.32
N ASN A 755 8.21 -10.54 16.45
CA ASN A 755 9.01 -9.87 17.48
C ASN A 755 8.17 -9.06 18.47
N GLY A 756 8.84 -8.52 19.49
CA GLY A 756 8.26 -7.54 20.43
C GLY A 756 7.68 -8.14 21.71
N SER A 757 7.58 -9.47 21.81
CA SER A 757 7.19 -10.18 23.04
C SER A 757 7.86 -11.54 23.12
N SER A 758 7.83 -12.15 24.31
CA SER A 758 8.25 -13.55 24.51
C SER A 758 7.06 -14.51 24.57
N ASP A 759 5.89 -14.07 24.13
CA ASP A 759 4.66 -14.87 24.08
C ASP A 759 4.76 -15.93 22.98
N SER A 760 3.84 -16.90 22.99
CA SER A 760 3.79 -17.94 21.96
C SER A 760 3.40 -17.35 20.61
N ALA A 761 4.10 -17.77 19.54
CA ALA A 761 3.77 -17.42 18.16
C ALA A 761 2.35 -17.87 17.77
N ALA A 762 1.83 -18.93 18.41
CA ALA A 762 0.46 -19.42 18.25
C ALA A 762 -0.65 -18.39 18.56
N ASN A 763 -0.30 -17.29 19.24
CA ASN A 763 -1.25 -16.26 19.61
C ASN A 763 -1.31 -15.10 18.62
N TYR A 764 -0.59 -15.16 17.50
CA TYR A 764 -0.44 -14.02 16.59
C TYR A 764 -0.60 -14.42 15.13
N THR A 765 -1.35 -13.62 14.38
CA THR A 765 -1.48 -13.76 12.92
C THR A 765 -0.24 -13.23 12.20
N PRO A 766 0.23 -13.90 11.13
CA PRO A 766 -0.16 -15.21 10.61
C PRO A 766 0.62 -16.38 11.25
N SER A 767 1.45 -16.11 12.25
CA SER A 767 2.33 -17.07 12.93
C SER A 767 1.58 -18.27 13.53
N ASP A 768 0.32 -18.07 13.94
CA ASP A 768 -0.60 -19.10 14.44
C ASP A 768 -0.93 -20.20 13.41
N LEU A 769 -0.77 -19.90 12.13
CA LEU A 769 -1.01 -20.85 11.05
C LEU A 769 0.03 -21.98 11.03
N GLY A 770 1.27 -21.74 11.45
CA GLY A 770 2.29 -22.82 11.58
C GLY A 770 1.90 -23.90 12.58
N VAL A 771 1.19 -23.51 13.64
CA VAL A 771 0.70 -24.45 14.66
C VAL A 771 -0.57 -25.18 14.21
N THR A 772 -1.42 -24.53 13.41
CA THR A 772 -2.74 -25.04 13.06
C THR A 772 -2.80 -25.78 11.74
N ARG A 773 -1.83 -25.57 10.83
CA ARG A 773 -1.83 -26.13 9.46
C ARG A 773 -0.50 -26.76 9.12
N LYS A 774 -0.56 -27.99 8.59
CA LYS A 774 0.60 -28.63 7.98
C LYS A 774 0.87 -28.06 6.59
N GLY A 775 2.13 -27.76 6.33
CA GLY A 775 2.65 -27.03 5.18
C GLY A 775 2.82 -25.53 5.41
N VAL A 776 2.55 -25.03 6.63
CA VAL A 776 2.93 -23.70 7.09
C VAL A 776 4.04 -23.84 8.12
N ILE A 777 5.15 -23.13 7.94
CA ILE A 777 6.34 -23.23 8.79
C ILE A 777 6.56 -21.90 9.49
N CYS A 778 6.38 -21.87 10.81
CA CYS A 778 6.68 -20.74 11.67
C CYS A 778 8.17 -20.72 12.05
N VAL A 779 8.86 -19.61 11.79
CA VAL A 779 10.32 -19.51 11.93
C VAL A 779 10.73 -18.51 13.02
N GLY A 780 11.49 -18.99 14.00
CA GLY A 780 12.09 -18.19 15.07
C GLY A 780 13.54 -17.77 14.82
N ALA A 781 13.95 -16.67 15.45
CA ALA A 781 15.31 -16.14 15.34
C ALA A 781 16.26 -16.60 16.43
N THR A 782 17.48 -16.96 16.02
CA THR A 782 18.58 -17.37 16.89
C THR A 782 19.83 -16.52 16.70
N ASN A 783 20.65 -16.45 17.75
CA ASN A 783 21.96 -15.81 17.73
C ASN A 783 23.08 -16.82 17.39
N PRO A 784 24.34 -16.39 17.23
CA PRO A 784 25.45 -17.29 16.91
C PRO A 784 25.73 -18.40 17.93
N ALA A 785 25.16 -18.33 19.14
CA ALA A 785 25.23 -19.39 20.14
C ALA A 785 24.01 -20.34 20.11
N ASN A 786 23.19 -20.24 19.06
CA ASN A 786 21.90 -20.93 18.87
C ASN A 786 20.89 -20.68 20.00
N ASN A 787 21.07 -19.61 20.77
CA ASN A 787 20.05 -19.16 21.71
C ASN A 787 19.05 -18.28 20.97
N ARG A 788 17.78 -18.34 21.38
CA ARG A 788 16.74 -17.46 20.84
C ARG A 788 17.13 -15.98 21.01
N VAL A 789 16.95 -15.18 19.97
CA VAL A 789 17.16 -13.73 20.03
C VAL A 789 16.16 -13.11 21.02
N PRO A 790 16.57 -12.10 21.85
CA PRO A 790 15.64 -11.43 22.73
C PRO A 790 14.41 -10.87 21.98
N ASN A 791 13.23 -11.00 22.57
CA ASN A 791 11.94 -10.57 22.03
C ASN A 791 11.44 -11.31 20.77
N THR A 792 12.11 -12.38 20.36
CA THR A 792 11.51 -13.39 19.48
C THR A 792 10.47 -14.21 20.26
N ARG A 793 9.29 -14.40 19.67
CA ARG A 793 8.20 -15.20 20.23
C ARG A 793 8.58 -16.68 20.38
N SER A 794 7.93 -17.38 21.32
CA SER A 794 8.20 -18.79 21.60
C SER A 794 7.44 -19.74 20.67
N ASP A 795 7.84 -21.02 20.71
CA ASP A 795 7.19 -22.14 20.03
C ASP A 795 7.12 -22.04 18.49
N PRO A 796 8.20 -21.64 17.79
CA PRO A 796 8.24 -21.78 16.34
C PRO A 796 8.45 -23.25 15.95
N ASP A 797 8.04 -23.63 14.74
CA ASP A 797 8.25 -24.98 14.18
C ASP A 797 9.75 -25.20 13.89
N LEU A 798 10.39 -24.17 13.35
CA LEU A 798 11.82 -24.13 13.03
C LEU A 798 12.47 -22.84 13.51
N SER A 799 13.80 -22.85 13.58
CA SER A 799 14.60 -21.68 13.91
C SER A 799 15.71 -21.49 12.89
N ALA A 800 16.08 -20.23 12.66
CA ALA A 800 17.18 -19.89 11.79
C ALA A 800 17.99 -18.72 12.39
N PRO A 801 19.17 -18.41 11.86
CA PRO A 801 19.93 -17.22 12.22
C PRO A 801 19.10 -15.94 12.07
N GLY A 802 19.15 -15.03 13.06
CA GLY A 802 18.36 -13.80 13.02
C GLY A 802 18.93 -12.63 13.83
N LEU A 803 20.21 -12.68 14.23
CA LEU A 803 20.90 -11.58 14.90
C LEU A 803 22.04 -11.04 14.04
N ASN A 804 21.93 -9.80 13.58
CA ASN A 804 22.91 -9.17 12.68
C ASN A 804 23.24 -10.08 11.47
N VAL A 805 22.21 -10.55 10.77
CA VAL A 805 22.34 -11.33 9.54
C VAL A 805 22.71 -10.38 8.41
N GLU A 806 23.73 -10.69 7.62
CA GLU A 806 24.16 -9.84 6.50
C GLU A 806 23.12 -9.85 5.37
N ALA A 807 22.89 -8.66 4.82
CA ALA A 807 21.94 -8.42 3.73
C ALA A 807 22.46 -7.29 2.83
N ALA A 808 21.77 -7.05 1.72
CA ALA A 808 21.99 -5.89 0.87
C ALA A 808 20.88 -4.85 1.07
N ASP A 809 21.28 -3.59 1.20
CA ASP A 809 20.35 -2.46 1.13
C ASP A 809 19.86 -2.22 -0.32
N ILE A 810 18.96 -1.26 -0.51
CA ILE A 810 18.43 -0.88 -1.82
C ILE A 810 19.51 -0.49 -2.86
N ASN A 811 20.67 -0.02 -2.40
CA ASN A 811 21.79 0.37 -3.26
C ASN A 811 22.75 -0.79 -3.53
N GLY A 812 22.48 -1.98 -3.00
CA GLY A 812 23.36 -3.15 -3.07
C GLY A 812 24.53 -3.12 -2.08
N ASN A 813 24.54 -2.21 -1.11
CA ASN A 813 25.60 -2.17 -0.09
C ASN A 813 25.30 -3.12 1.07
N LEU A 814 26.36 -3.58 1.75
CA LEU A 814 26.24 -4.39 2.96
C LEU A 814 25.44 -3.64 4.05
N THR A 815 24.36 -4.25 4.48
CA THR A 815 23.59 -3.92 5.69
C THR A 815 23.46 -5.17 6.56
N THR A 816 22.84 -5.04 7.73
CA THR A 816 22.51 -6.20 8.57
C THR A 816 21.07 -6.12 9.07
N MET A 817 20.41 -7.26 9.22
CA MET A 817 19.06 -7.35 9.76
C MET A 817 19.05 -8.17 11.06
N THR A 818 18.29 -7.70 12.05
CA THR A 818 17.98 -8.47 13.26
C THR A 818 16.47 -8.66 13.38
N GLY A 819 16.02 -9.90 13.58
CA GLY A 819 14.61 -10.25 13.76
C GLY A 819 14.25 -11.58 13.12
N THR A 820 13.00 -12.00 13.31
CA THR A 820 12.45 -13.21 12.68
C THR A 820 12.33 -13.09 11.17
N SER A 821 12.27 -11.88 10.58
CA SER A 821 12.33 -11.69 9.13
C SER A 821 13.58 -12.31 8.50
N ALA A 822 14.76 -12.00 9.03
CA ALA A 822 16.03 -12.57 8.55
C ALA A 822 16.05 -14.11 8.66
N SER A 823 15.47 -14.64 9.74
CA SER A 823 15.36 -16.08 9.93
C SER A 823 14.39 -16.73 8.94
N THR A 824 13.23 -16.13 8.71
CA THR A 824 12.26 -16.58 7.70
C THR A 824 12.85 -16.53 6.29
N ALA A 825 13.65 -15.50 5.96
CA ALA A 825 14.36 -15.42 4.69
C ALA A 825 15.30 -16.61 4.48
N LEU A 826 16.18 -16.89 5.45
CA LEU A 826 17.13 -18.02 5.35
C LEU A 826 16.41 -19.37 5.30
N ALA A 827 15.35 -19.55 6.10
CA ALA A 827 14.53 -20.76 6.06
C ALA A 827 13.79 -20.91 4.72
N THR A 828 13.36 -19.81 4.11
CA THR A 828 12.74 -19.81 2.78
C THR A 828 13.75 -20.24 1.71
N GLY A 829 14.98 -19.73 1.76
CA GLY A 829 16.04 -20.18 0.86
C GLY A 829 16.32 -21.69 1.00
N ALA A 830 16.38 -22.20 2.23
CA ALA A 830 16.47 -23.65 2.46
C ALA A 830 15.25 -24.40 1.88
N ALA A 831 14.02 -23.91 2.10
CA ALA A 831 12.83 -24.52 1.53
C ALA A 831 12.86 -24.57 -0.01
N LEU A 832 13.30 -23.50 -0.66
CA LEU A 832 13.45 -23.46 -2.13
C LEU A 832 14.48 -24.48 -2.63
N ILE A 833 15.59 -24.67 -1.91
CA ILE A 833 16.57 -25.73 -2.23
C ILE A 833 15.90 -27.11 -2.14
N TYR A 834 15.20 -27.40 -1.04
CA TYR A 834 14.54 -28.71 -0.85
C TYR A 834 13.45 -28.96 -1.89
N LEU A 835 12.68 -27.94 -2.23
CA LEU A 835 11.64 -27.98 -3.25
C LEU A 835 12.22 -28.14 -4.66
N SER A 836 13.33 -27.47 -4.97
CA SER A 836 14.00 -27.62 -6.26
C SER A 836 14.62 -29.01 -6.44
N LEU A 837 15.14 -29.60 -5.37
CA LEU A 837 15.64 -30.98 -5.36
C LEU A 837 14.51 -32.00 -5.40
N ASN A 838 13.34 -31.64 -4.87
CA ASN A 838 12.19 -32.53 -4.70
C ASN A 838 10.87 -31.84 -5.09
N PRO A 839 10.64 -31.61 -6.40
CA PRO A 839 9.47 -30.86 -6.87
C PRO A 839 8.09 -31.45 -6.53
N VAL A 840 8.03 -32.70 -6.04
CA VAL A 840 6.82 -33.41 -5.61
C VAL A 840 6.42 -33.15 -4.17
N LEU A 841 7.30 -32.56 -3.37
CA LEU A 841 7.00 -32.40 -1.95
C LEU A 841 5.72 -31.61 -1.83
N THR A 842 4.70 -32.26 -1.25
CA THR A 842 3.52 -31.54 -0.81
C THR A 842 3.96 -30.54 0.28
N PRO A 843 3.20 -29.47 0.53
CA PRO A 843 3.56 -28.53 1.58
C PRO A 843 3.84 -29.20 2.93
N SER A 844 3.04 -30.19 3.32
CA SER A 844 3.24 -30.97 4.55
C SER A 844 4.51 -31.83 4.52
N ASP A 845 4.88 -32.39 3.36
CA ASP A 845 6.10 -33.18 3.23
C ASP A 845 7.34 -32.27 3.24
N ALA A 846 7.26 -31.08 2.67
CA ALA A 846 8.32 -30.08 2.71
C ALA A 846 8.61 -29.60 4.14
N GLU A 847 7.57 -29.29 4.91
CA GLU A 847 7.69 -29.02 6.35
C GLU A 847 8.36 -30.18 7.07
N THR A 848 7.87 -31.40 6.88
CA THR A 848 8.43 -32.60 7.52
C THR A 848 9.90 -32.81 7.14
N ALA A 849 10.27 -32.60 5.87
CA ALA A 849 11.64 -32.75 5.39
C ALA A 849 12.59 -31.71 6.03
N LEU A 850 12.17 -30.45 6.14
CA LEU A 850 12.93 -29.39 6.80
C LEU A 850 13.03 -29.63 8.32
N GLU A 851 11.98 -30.14 8.95
CA GLU A 851 12.00 -30.49 10.37
C GLU A 851 12.96 -31.66 10.66
N LEU A 852 12.86 -32.74 9.90
CA LEU A 852 13.67 -33.95 10.10
C LEU A 852 15.15 -33.71 9.83
N SER A 853 15.46 -32.86 8.85
CA SER A 853 16.84 -32.48 8.52
C SER A 853 17.42 -31.43 9.49
N GLY A 854 16.57 -30.66 10.17
CA GLY A 854 16.96 -29.61 11.11
C GLY A 854 17.83 -30.10 12.27
N GLN A 855 18.84 -29.31 12.62
CA GLN A 855 19.82 -29.63 13.65
C GLN A 855 19.41 -29.08 15.02
N ILE A 856 19.33 -29.93 16.04
CA ILE A 856 18.90 -29.50 17.39
C ILE A 856 20.09 -28.90 18.16
N ALA A 857 20.18 -27.58 18.20
CA ALA A 857 21.25 -26.83 18.89
C ALA A 857 20.66 -25.74 19.79
N GLY A 858 21.21 -25.56 20.99
CA GLY A 858 20.72 -24.55 21.95
C GLY A 858 19.28 -24.75 22.41
N GLY A 859 18.71 -25.96 22.24
CA GLY A 859 17.30 -26.26 22.51
C GLY A 859 16.35 -25.89 21.37
N ASN A 860 16.86 -25.38 20.24
CA ASN A 860 16.10 -24.99 19.06
C ASN A 860 16.41 -25.94 17.90
N ARG A 861 15.43 -26.16 17.02
CA ARG A 861 15.62 -26.91 15.78
C ARG A 861 16.06 -25.94 14.69
N ILE A 862 17.35 -25.92 14.39
CA ILE A 862 17.94 -25.00 13.42
C ILE A 862 17.79 -25.58 12.01
N VAL A 863 17.29 -24.76 11.08
CA VAL A 863 17.18 -25.13 9.65
C VAL A 863 18.55 -25.54 9.10
N PHE A 864 18.56 -26.55 8.22
CA PHE A 864 19.78 -27.19 7.76
C PHE A 864 19.81 -27.30 6.22
N VAL A 865 20.86 -26.74 5.63
CA VAL A 865 21.22 -26.91 4.21
C VAL A 865 22.48 -27.77 4.17
N PRO A 866 22.41 -29.01 3.67
CA PRO A 866 23.56 -29.90 3.67
C PRO A 866 24.60 -29.54 2.60
N ASP A 867 25.87 -29.73 2.95
CA ASP A 867 27.00 -29.61 2.03
C ASP A 867 26.98 -30.76 0.99
N PRO A 868 26.84 -30.46 -0.31
CA PRO A 868 26.73 -31.46 -1.37
C PRO A 868 27.96 -32.37 -1.51
N SER A 869 29.11 -31.99 -0.94
CA SER A 869 30.34 -32.79 -0.97
C SER A 869 30.37 -33.91 0.08
N THR A 870 29.39 -33.94 1.00
CA THR A 870 29.36 -34.91 2.11
C THR A 870 28.42 -36.09 1.82
N PRO A 871 28.86 -37.36 1.88
CA PRO A 871 28.00 -38.52 1.60
C PRO A 871 26.76 -38.63 2.51
N ALA A 872 26.81 -38.08 3.73
CA ALA A 872 25.67 -38.02 4.64
C ALA A 872 24.59 -37.01 4.21
N ALA A 873 24.93 -36.02 3.37
CA ALA A 873 23.98 -35.07 2.79
C ALA A 873 22.94 -35.74 1.90
N ALA A 874 23.33 -36.82 1.21
CA ALA A 874 22.48 -37.53 0.27
C ALA A 874 21.24 -38.18 0.92
N GLU A 875 21.38 -38.62 2.17
CA GLU A 875 20.26 -39.19 2.92
C GLU A 875 19.38 -38.11 3.56
N ALA A 876 19.91 -36.90 3.78
CA ALA A 876 19.20 -35.81 4.47
C ALA A 876 18.26 -34.99 3.56
N LEU A 877 18.50 -34.99 2.23
CA LEU A 877 17.74 -34.19 1.26
C LEU A 877 16.52 -34.92 0.65
N ASN A 878 16.31 -36.19 0.96
CA ASN A 878 15.17 -37.01 0.52
C ASN A 878 14.83 -36.90 -0.98
N TYR A 879 15.79 -37.26 -1.85
CA TYR A 879 15.74 -37.03 -3.30
C TYR A 879 14.55 -37.65 -4.04
N MET A 880 14.10 -36.96 -5.10
CA MET A 880 13.08 -37.43 -6.04
C MET A 880 13.53 -38.63 -6.88
N ASP A 881 12.89 -39.79 -6.65
CA ASP A 881 12.97 -40.96 -7.53
C ASP A 881 12.00 -40.88 -8.72
N TYR A 882 12.14 -41.80 -9.69
CA TYR A 882 11.30 -41.84 -10.88
C TYR A 882 9.81 -41.98 -10.52
N THR A 883 9.48 -42.84 -9.56
CA THR A 883 8.08 -43.09 -9.17
C THR A 883 7.41 -41.83 -8.66
N SER A 884 8.12 -41.05 -7.84
CA SER A 884 7.63 -39.77 -7.34
C SER A 884 7.52 -38.74 -8.46
N TRP A 885 8.54 -38.62 -9.32
CA TRP A 885 8.52 -37.74 -10.50
C TRP A 885 7.37 -38.03 -11.46
N ALA A 886 7.11 -39.32 -11.75
CA ALA A 886 6.01 -39.75 -12.61
C ALA A 886 4.65 -39.42 -11.96
N THR A 887 4.52 -39.63 -10.65
CA THR A 887 3.32 -39.24 -9.89
C THR A 887 3.07 -37.73 -9.98
N TRP A 888 4.11 -36.91 -9.91
CA TRP A 888 4.00 -35.45 -10.03
C TRP A 888 3.31 -34.98 -11.29
N TYR A 889 3.65 -35.64 -12.40
CA TYR A 889 3.13 -35.34 -13.71
C TYR A 889 1.87 -36.15 -14.03
N ASP A 890 1.21 -36.77 -13.04
CA ASP A 890 0.04 -37.63 -13.24
C ASP A 890 0.31 -38.70 -14.33
N LEU A 891 1.50 -39.30 -14.32
CA LEU A 891 1.93 -40.36 -15.23
C LEU A 891 1.88 -41.72 -14.53
N ASP A 892 2.11 -42.80 -15.30
CA ASP A 892 2.16 -44.16 -14.74
C ASP A 892 3.43 -44.34 -13.86
N PRO A 893 3.30 -44.64 -12.55
CA PRO A 893 4.45 -44.77 -11.65
C PRO A 893 5.43 -45.89 -12.02
N ASP A 894 4.99 -46.90 -12.78
CA ASP A 894 5.86 -47.97 -13.29
C ASP A 894 6.44 -47.64 -14.66
N GLY A 895 5.99 -46.58 -15.32
CA GLY A 895 6.39 -46.13 -16.65
C GLY A 895 6.18 -47.19 -17.72
N VAL A 896 5.09 -47.96 -17.67
CA VAL A 896 4.80 -49.04 -18.63
C VAL A 896 3.34 -48.97 -19.08
N GLY A 897 3.12 -48.66 -20.36
CA GLY A 897 1.80 -48.70 -20.97
C GLY A 897 1.17 -50.12 -21.01
N PRO A 898 -0.12 -50.24 -21.35
CA PRO A 898 -0.88 -51.51 -21.31
C PRO A 898 -0.31 -52.67 -22.15
N ASN A 899 0.60 -52.36 -23.06
CA ASN A 899 1.31 -53.27 -23.98
C ASN A 899 2.70 -53.69 -23.47
N GLY A 900 3.14 -53.22 -22.29
CA GLY A 900 4.45 -53.54 -21.74
C GLY A 900 5.60 -52.65 -22.25
N SER A 901 5.33 -51.58 -23.00
CA SER A 901 6.33 -50.60 -23.45
C SER A 901 6.30 -49.33 -22.63
N ASP A 902 7.44 -48.65 -22.56
CA ASP A 902 7.54 -47.32 -21.94
C ASP A 902 6.58 -46.33 -22.60
N THR A 903 5.94 -45.47 -21.80
CA THR A 903 4.95 -44.49 -22.27
C THR A 903 5.68 -43.23 -22.73
N ASP A 904 5.21 -42.62 -23.82
CA ASP A 904 5.66 -41.33 -24.34
C ASP A 904 4.41 -40.44 -24.33
N TRP A 905 4.26 -39.61 -23.29
CA TRP A 905 3.02 -38.89 -23.05
C TRP A 905 2.76 -37.75 -24.03
N ASP A 906 3.77 -36.96 -24.36
CA ASP A 906 3.65 -35.81 -25.26
C ASP A 906 3.85 -36.15 -26.75
N GLY A 907 4.32 -37.36 -27.05
CA GLY A 907 4.49 -37.88 -28.40
C GLY A 907 5.71 -37.31 -29.12
N ASP A 908 6.69 -36.78 -28.39
CA ASP A 908 7.89 -36.17 -28.97
C ASP A 908 8.96 -37.19 -29.41
N GLY A 909 8.73 -38.48 -29.08
CA GLY A 909 9.58 -39.61 -29.43
C GLY A 909 10.56 -40.03 -28.34
N TRP A 910 10.52 -39.42 -27.15
CA TRP A 910 11.20 -39.87 -25.93
C TRP A 910 10.21 -40.51 -24.96
N SER A 911 10.60 -41.59 -24.29
CA SER A 911 9.75 -42.12 -23.23
C SER A 911 9.83 -41.28 -21.95
N ASP A 912 8.77 -41.31 -21.13
CA ASP A 912 8.70 -40.61 -19.85
C ASP A 912 9.89 -40.97 -18.94
N LYS A 913 10.37 -42.23 -18.98
CA LYS A 913 11.61 -42.61 -18.26
C LYS A 913 12.85 -42.00 -18.88
N GLU A 914 12.99 -42.02 -20.20
CA GLU A 914 14.12 -41.41 -20.87
C GLU A 914 14.18 -39.90 -20.58
N GLU A 915 13.03 -39.25 -20.49
CA GLU A 915 12.92 -37.85 -20.06
C GLU A 915 13.38 -37.63 -18.63
N TYR A 916 12.92 -38.45 -17.68
CA TYR A 916 13.41 -38.40 -16.31
C TYR A 916 14.93 -38.62 -16.22
N PHE A 917 15.46 -39.62 -16.96
CA PHE A 917 16.86 -40.02 -16.86
C PHE A 917 17.82 -39.06 -17.56
N PHE A 918 17.48 -38.57 -18.75
CA PHE A 918 18.42 -37.82 -19.58
C PHE A 918 18.16 -36.31 -19.60
N PHE A 919 16.95 -35.87 -19.26
CA PHE A 919 16.57 -34.46 -19.39
C PHE A 919 16.07 -33.80 -18.11
N GLY A 920 15.36 -34.53 -17.24
CA GLY A 920 14.59 -33.92 -16.14
C GLY A 920 13.56 -32.91 -16.64
N SER A 921 13.09 -33.06 -17.89
CA SER A 921 12.15 -32.17 -18.58
C SER A 921 10.72 -32.34 -18.09
N HIS A 922 9.83 -31.48 -18.58
CA HIS A 922 8.40 -31.57 -18.33
C HIS A 922 7.77 -32.54 -19.36
N PRO A 923 7.36 -33.76 -18.96
CA PRO A 923 6.97 -34.85 -19.88
C PRO A 923 5.62 -34.66 -20.58
N ARG A 924 4.87 -33.60 -20.22
CA ARG A 924 3.65 -33.20 -20.94
C ARG A 924 3.79 -31.95 -21.80
N ALA A 925 4.97 -31.35 -21.82
CA ALA A 925 5.21 -30.13 -22.58
C ALA A 925 5.98 -30.54 -23.83
N PRO A 926 5.37 -30.52 -25.03
CA PRO A 926 6.00 -31.02 -26.24
C PRO A 926 7.38 -30.37 -26.40
N GLY A 927 8.42 -31.19 -26.24
CA GLY A 927 9.79 -30.76 -26.41
C GLY A 927 10.03 -30.19 -27.80
N MET A 928 11.09 -29.37 -27.96
CA MET A 928 11.70 -29.29 -29.29
C MET A 928 12.13 -30.71 -29.67
N PRO A 929 11.84 -31.24 -30.87
CA PRO A 929 12.25 -32.59 -31.23
C PRO A 929 13.79 -32.73 -31.17
N ARG A 930 14.30 -33.26 -30.05
CA ARG A 930 15.73 -33.48 -29.81
C ARG A 930 16.10 -34.81 -30.41
N THR A 931 16.67 -34.79 -31.62
CA THR A 931 16.86 -36.01 -32.42
C THR A 931 18.08 -36.86 -32.03
N GLN A 932 18.98 -36.39 -31.16
CA GLN A 932 20.16 -37.15 -30.71
C GLN A 932 20.61 -36.77 -29.28
N ASN A 933 20.47 -37.69 -28.32
CA ASN A 933 21.08 -37.54 -26.98
C ASN A 933 22.53 -38.00 -26.89
N LEU A 934 23.02 -38.79 -27.85
CA LEU A 934 24.40 -39.27 -27.84
C LEU A 934 25.15 -38.70 -29.05
N THR A 935 26.02 -37.72 -28.81
CA THR A 935 26.78 -37.03 -29.85
C THR A 935 28.24 -37.45 -29.78
N MET A 936 28.82 -37.90 -30.89
CA MET A 936 30.26 -38.17 -30.96
C MET A 936 31.03 -36.85 -31.04
N VAL A 937 31.84 -36.55 -30.02
CA VAL A 937 32.58 -35.28 -29.90
C VAL A 937 34.01 -35.39 -30.45
N ALA A 938 34.62 -36.57 -30.35
CA ALA A 938 35.95 -36.84 -30.91
C ALA A 938 36.10 -38.32 -31.29
N SER A 939 36.85 -38.58 -32.37
CA SER A 939 37.29 -39.94 -32.72
C SER A 939 38.65 -39.94 -33.41
N SER A 940 39.45 -40.96 -33.12
CA SER A 940 40.76 -41.23 -33.71
C SER A 940 40.96 -42.73 -33.94
N GLN A 941 42.13 -43.15 -34.43
CA GLN A 941 42.47 -44.58 -34.54
C GLN A 941 42.63 -45.26 -33.15
N SER A 942 42.82 -44.48 -32.09
CA SER A 942 43.11 -44.98 -30.74
C SER A 942 42.12 -44.54 -29.66
N SER A 943 41.12 -43.74 -29.99
CA SER A 943 40.17 -43.19 -29.02
C SER A 943 38.84 -42.78 -29.64
N ALA A 944 37.77 -42.81 -28.84
CA ALA A 944 36.47 -42.24 -29.18
C ALA A 944 35.87 -41.58 -27.94
N SER A 945 35.18 -40.46 -28.13
CA SER A 945 34.49 -39.73 -27.06
C SER A 945 33.08 -39.37 -27.50
N PHE A 946 32.12 -39.59 -26.61
CA PHE A 946 30.70 -39.31 -26.81
C PHE A 946 30.19 -38.44 -25.68
N GLU A 947 29.30 -37.50 -26.00
CA GLU A 947 28.62 -36.64 -25.05
C GLU A 947 27.14 -37.00 -25.02
N PHE A 948 26.57 -37.09 -23.83
CA PHE A 948 25.14 -37.28 -23.64
C PHE A 948 24.58 -36.47 -22.48
N SER A 949 23.30 -36.15 -22.55
CA SER A 949 22.59 -35.43 -21.49
C SER A 949 22.31 -36.37 -20.31
N LEU A 950 22.54 -35.92 -19.08
CA LEU A 950 22.11 -36.64 -17.87
C LEU A 950 21.23 -35.69 -17.05
N SER A 951 20.06 -36.17 -16.64
CA SER A 951 19.16 -35.39 -15.81
C SER A 951 19.87 -34.93 -14.54
N CYS A 952 19.74 -33.64 -14.27
CA CYS A 952 20.28 -33.01 -13.09
C CYS A 952 19.64 -33.53 -11.79
N LEU A 953 18.43 -34.12 -11.85
CA LEU A 953 17.80 -34.83 -10.72
C LEU A 953 18.64 -36.04 -10.29
N LEU A 954 19.38 -36.63 -11.22
CA LEU A 954 20.16 -37.87 -11.04
C LEU A 954 21.67 -37.65 -10.98
N TYR A 955 22.14 -36.48 -11.40
CA TYR A 955 23.56 -36.16 -11.44
C TYR A 955 24.16 -36.06 -10.03
N GLN A 956 25.32 -36.67 -9.81
CA GLN A 956 26.16 -36.45 -8.62
C GLN A 956 27.62 -36.75 -8.97
N GLU A 957 28.58 -36.24 -8.19
CA GLU A 957 30.01 -36.47 -8.49
C GLU A 957 30.39 -37.95 -8.57
N SER A 958 29.75 -38.83 -7.79
CA SER A 958 29.99 -40.28 -7.86
C SER A 958 29.55 -40.93 -9.18
N ALA A 959 28.74 -40.24 -9.99
CA ALA A 959 28.42 -40.67 -11.35
C ALA A 959 29.64 -40.55 -12.28
N LEU A 960 30.66 -39.76 -11.91
CA LEU A 960 31.86 -39.54 -12.73
C LEU A 960 32.90 -40.66 -12.60
N THR A 961 32.84 -41.46 -11.54
CA THR A 961 33.82 -42.51 -11.25
C THR A 961 33.16 -43.88 -11.22
N PHE A 962 33.82 -44.89 -11.81
CA PHE A 962 33.31 -46.27 -11.81
C PHE A 962 32.97 -46.73 -10.37
N PRO A 963 31.75 -47.24 -10.11
CA PRO A 963 30.78 -47.83 -11.06
C PRO A 963 29.65 -46.89 -11.53
N PHE A 964 29.90 -45.58 -11.66
CA PHE A 964 28.97 -44.60 -12.25
C PHE A 964 27.57 -44.60 -11.60
N ARG A 965 27.54 -44.43 -10.27
CA ARG A 965 26.28 -44.41 -9.49
C ARG A 965 25.60 -43.05 -9.55
N LEU A 966 24.33 -43.04 -9.97
CA LEU A 966 23.44 -41.88 -10.00
C LEU A 966 22.84 -41.61 -8.61
N ARG A 967 22.30 -40.39 -8.43
CA ARG A 967 21.82 -39.84 -7.15
C ARG A 967 20.69 -40.67 -6.52
N ASP A 968 19.84 -41.29 -7.33
CA ASP A 968 18.78 -42.21 -6.92
C ASP A 968 19.27 -43.63 -6.58
N GLY A 969 20.58 -43.89 -6.70
CA GLY A 969 21.21 -45.18 -6.43
C GLY A 969 21.39 -46.08 -7.65
N SER A 970 20.75 -45.75 -8.78
CA SER A 970 20.86 -46.47 -10.05
C SER A 970 22.27 -46.34 -10.66
N ARG A 971 22.57 -47.14 -11.68
CA ARG A 971 23.90 -47.22 -12.30
C ARG A 971 23.84 -47.06 -13.81
N LEU A 972 24.83 -46.33 -14.33
CA LEU A 972 25.10 -46.27 -15.75
C LEU A 972 25.97 -47.47 -16.18
N SER A 973 25.53 -48.19 -17.21
CA SER A 973 26.36 -49.15 -17.95
C SER A 973 26.41 -48.82 -19.42
N ILE A 974 27.52 -49.16 -20.05
CA ILE A 974 27.79 -48.85 -21.44
C ILE A 974 28.04 -50.17 -22.17
N ARG A 975 27.30 -50.37 -23.25
CA ARG A 975 27.44 -51.56 -24.09
C ARG A 975 27.84 -51.16 -25.51
N ARG A 976 28.62 -52.02 -26.16
CA ARG A 976 28.96 -51.90 -27.58
C ARG A 976 28.42 -53.06 -28.40
N SER A 977 28.13 -52.81 -29.67
CA SER A 977 27.70 -53.80 -30.65
C SER A 977 28.30 -53.52 -32.03
N SER A 978 28.51 -54.57 -32.82
CA SER A 978 28.90 -54.45 -34.24
C SER A 978 27.74 -54.64 -35.20
N ASP A 979 26.58 -55.12 -34.73
CA ASP A 979 25.47 -55.62 -35.56
C ASP A 979 24.06 -55.25 -35.05
N LEU A 980 23.96 -54.50 -33.94
CA LEU A 980 22.70 -54.20 -33.21
C LEU A 980 22.01 -55.42 -32.59
N GLN A 981 22.54 -56.63 -32.76
CA GLN A 981 21.94 -57.86 -32.23
C GLN A 981 22.69 -58.36 -31.00
N THR A 982 24.02 -58.31 -31.01
CA THR A 982 24.88 -58.78 -29.93
C THR A 982 25.49 -57.58 -29.21
N TRP A 983 25.20 -57.44 -27.91
CA TRP A 983 25.69 -56.35 -27.08
C TRP A 983 26.66 -56.87 -26.01
N ILE A 984 27.82 -56.23 -25.89
CA ILE A 984 28.86 -56.56 -24.92
C ILE A 984 28.98 -55.39 -23.95
N ASP A 985 28.89 -55.67 -22.64
CA ASP A 985 29.17 -54.69 -21.60
C ASP A 985 30.66 -54.32 -21.63
N CYS A 986 30.93 -53.04 -21.84
CA CYS A 986 32.26 -52.46 -21.88
C CYS A 986 32.40 -51.30 -20.87
N THR A 987 31.57 -51.28 -19.83
CA THR A 987 31.56 -50.22 -18.80
C THR A 987 32.91 -50.09 -18.08
N ASN A 988 33.65 -51.20 -17.93
CA ASN A 988 34.99 -51.23 -17.34
C ASN A 988 36.12 -50.80 -18.31
N GLU A 989 35.83 -50.66 -19.60
CA GLU A 989 36.77 -50.20 -20.64
C GLU A 989 36.69 -48.68 -20.86
N VAL A 990 35.77 -48.01 -20.15
CA VAL A 990 35.45 -46.58 -20.27
C VAL A 990 36.30 -45.78 -19.29
N GLN A 991 36.83 -44.64 -19.73
CA GLN A 991 37.49 -43.66 -18.86
C GLN A 991 36.47 -43.03 -17.90
N ASN A 992 36.92 -42.52 -16.76
CA ASN A 992 36.03 -41.77 -15.85
C ASN A 992 35.27 -40.68 -16.61
N LEU A 993 33.97 -40.54 -16.32
CA LEU A 993 33.14 -39.58 -17.02
C LEU A 993 33.59 -38.16 -16.67
N GLN A 994 33.46 -37.25 -17.62
CA GLN A 994 33.78 -35.84 -17.43
C GLN A 994 32.51 -35.01 -17.56
N LYS A 995 32.30 -34.06 -16.65
CA LYS A 995 31.23 -33.06 -16.77
C LYS A 995 31.56 -32.11 -17.93
N THR A 996 30.63 -31.92 -18.87
CA THR A 996 30.80 -31.05 -20.04
C THR A 996 29.55 -30.19 -20.29
N GLY A 997 29.64 -29.21 -21.20
CA GLY A 997 28.55 -28.26 -21.53
C GLY A 997 28.50 -27.02 -20.62
N GLU A 998 27.90 -25.93 -21.12
CA GLU A 998 27.80 -24.63 -20.43
C GLU A 998 26.92 -24.69 -19.16
N GLU A 999 26.00 -25.65 -19.06
CA GLU A 999 25.10 -25.84 -17.90
C GLU A 999 25.40 -27.10 -17.08
N GLY A 1000 26.43 -27.88 -17.46
CA GLY A 1000 26.76 -29.12 -16.74
C GLY A 1000 25.74 -30.25 -16.86
N THR A 1001 24.81 -30.14 -17.80
CA THR A 1001 23.75 -31.11 -18.13
C THR A 1001 24.24 -32.21 -19.06
N ALA A 1002 25.47 -32.11 -19.56
CA ALA A 1002 26.08 -33.08 -20.44
C ALA A 1002 27.27 -33.80 -19.77
N VAL A 1003 27.42 -35.07 -20.10
CA VAL A 1003 28.46 -35.95 -19.59
C VAL A 1003 29.20 -36.56 -20.78
N MET A 1004 30.53 -36.47 -20.74
CA MET A 1004 31.40 -37.06 -21.75
C MET A 1004 31.93 -38.42 -21.30
N ILE A 1005 31.77 -39.41 -22.17
CA ILE A 1005 32.31 -40.76 -22.07
C ILE A 1005 33.51 -40.88 -23.01
N GLY A 1006 34.68 -41.22 -22.49
CA GLY A 1006 35.90 -41.48 -23.28
C GLY A 1006 36.28 -42.96 -23.30
N PHE A 1007 36.79 -43.43 -24.44
CA PHE A 1007 37.32 -44.79 -24.59
C PHE A 1007 38.76 -44.77 -25.09
N ASP A 1008 39.62 -45.59 -24.50
CA ASP A 1008 40.92 -45.95 -25.06
C ASP A 1008 40.76 -47.27 -25.85
N VAL A 1009 40.67 -47.18 -27.18
CA VAL A 1009 40.39 -48.34 -28.03
C VAL A 1009 41.48 -48.49 -29.08
N ASN A 1010 42.16 -49.63 -29.13
CA ASN A 1010 43.00 -49.97 -30.29
C ASN A 1010 42.11 -50.38 -31.46
N ILE A 1011 41.90 -49.48 -32.44
CA ILE A 1011 41.15 -49.80 -33.65
C ILE A 1011 42.13 -50.30 -34.72
N ASP A 1012 41.96 -51.53 -35.20
CA ASP A 1012 42.73 -52.06 -36.32
C ASP A 1012 42.39 -51.24 -37.59
N PRO A 1013 43.35 -50.48 -38.17
CA PRO A 1013 43.09 -49.61 -39.32
C PRO A 1013 42.69 -50.38 -40.59
N GLY A 1014 42.87 -51.71 -40.62
CA GLY A 1014 42.47 -52.59 -41.72
C GLY A 1014 40.99 -52.99 -41.74
N VAL A 1015 40.24 -52.75 -40.66
CA VAL A 1015 38.84 -53.19 -40.51
C VAL A 1015 37.95 -51.98 -40.25
N LYS A 1016 37.20 -51.52 -41.27
CA LYS A 1016 36.07 -50.60 -41.06
C LYS A 1016 34.88 -51.36 -40.46
N ALA A 1017 35.00 -51.78 -39.21
CA ALA A 1017 33.86 -52.31 -38.45
C ALA A 1017 33.05 -51.13 -37.91
N ARG A 1018 31.75 -51.12 -38.18
CA ARG A 1018 30.83 -50.21 -37.48
C ARG A 1018 30.78 -50.64 -36.02
N CYS A 1019 31.03 -49.72 -35.10
CA CYS A 1019 30.87 -49.96 -33.67
C CYS A 1019 29.81 -49.01 -33.16
N LEU A 1020 28.76 -49.58 -32.58
CA LEU A 1020 27.57 -48.91 -32.06
C LEU A 1020 27.65 -48.95 -30.54
N TYR A 1021 27.25 -47.86 -29.89
CA TYR A 1021 27.27 -47.74 -28.43
C TYR A 1021 25.85 -47.45 -27.94
N GLN A 1022 25.52 -47.97 -26.77
CA GLN A 1022 24.30 -47.60 -26.05
C GLN A 1022 24.62 -47.42 -24.57
N ILE A 1023 23.91 -46.48 -23.95
CA ILE A 1023 23.96 -46.19 -22.52
C ILE A 1023 22.71 -46.81 -21.90
N LEU A 1024 22.86 -47.49 -20.77
CA LEU A 1024 21.77 -48.12 -20.04
C LEU A 1024 21.79 -47.67 -18.59
N VAL A 1025 20.68 -47.12 -18.11
CA VAL A 1025 20.43 -46.89 -16.68
C VAL A 1025 19.68 -48.09 -16.12
N HIS A 1026 20.11 -48.60 -14.96
CA HIS A 1026 19.43 -49.69 -14.28
C HIS A 1026 19.58 -49.58 -12.76
N PRO A 1027 18.65 -50.16 -11.98
CA PRO A 1027 18.68 -50.13 -10.51
C PRO A 1027 19.95 -50.73 -9.89
#